data_AF-A0A7L8A133-F1
#
_entry.id   AF-A0A7L8A133-F1
#
_cell.length_a   1.000
_cell.length_b   1.000
_cell.length_c   1.000
_cell.angle_alpha   90.00
_cell.angle_beta   90.00
_cell.angle_gamma   90.00
#
_symmetry.space_group_name_H-M   'P 1'
#
loop_
_entity.id
_entity.type
_entity.pdbx_description
1 polymer ?
#
loop_
_entity_poly.entity_id
_entity_poly.type
_entity_poly.pdbx_seq_one_letter_code
_entity_poly.pdbx_strand_id
1 'polypeptide(L)'
;MNTKISIIPFSKKRVSFKIWYLISKDGRVEFCQERFNLDTDSVEAYALAEIFKLKGSRMSKTEAMLHINKFVDEWFALQNDKYISKSNKKSFLVDGECHTYSDQGDGSRPNIGMLDFSVNFSEYDINNIRKEALKNRSKYTNDWLIGQGIDPQNKVEYVNWYIKDYCKHKAKHTLVSVYNISKKNRKQTAKTKINTVLKDIENLLNPHVDSYDEDGYITDCHVHGLASMFDPKTGLYLSAKNYGELFQEANLKVEQKFKDVLQQGVALGFHQTNGANSVDELRQFYSDKDGDTEQQVKQHLKILGRSISQVLEQDGSLEQKIAMLNVLGIEMSLDSVRQTQSRSGKFGKDAEQIFNFKDKKTGITFNNYSFSGKDKYAISAYAKKLVSRQKKQNESNKQKNPFDLDKVEAVIQDRLKRTRRFIKSEIETRQIEFQDTDSADLRADKEKFLKELKLEAFKRFSDSLVEVGIVIEVNYQGHLVYWKNNPSDLTKYHDYKSSLFSKDLLGKNIVQEFDLSRDDLIDYGKNDYMAIFQNHKYSKHIKYLEIGESQSKTLDEYYTLWSLNKAKSNTYDYLYDGKTLSILSKKSQRPLIQATQIDDKTIEYSSNTHYPEQAARAIFSHGLDDIRNAEKGTTFTYGMSNPNQPLSEEMKHLHVMIIFSKDKLARERLKVDTSNATGLDELIEKEMDKQLGFAEKAFEKNLAKAIKDKKYNFTNSNALLHLIDNPDIPYSQQERARELLNKQISTLLANDVVNLKSNYVNLDSYISMNHKAINDKANLVRKEKASQQRAMKHH
;
A
#
# COMPACT_ATOMS: atom_id res chain seq x y z
N MET A 1 -3.44 -5.52 -27.31
CA MET A 1 -2.13 -6.17 -27.08
C MET A 1 -1.92 -6.41 -25.60
N ASN A 2 -1.65 -7.65 -25.16
CA ASN A 2 -1.41 -8.00 -23.76
C ASN A 2 -0.05 -8.68 -23.57
N THR A 3 0.84 -8.11 -22.75
CA THR A 3 2.16 -8.69 -22.48
C THR A 3 2.23 -9.36 -21.11
N LYS A 4 2.64 -10.62 -21.09
CA LYS A 4 3.06 -11.33 -19.87
C LYS A 4 4.59 -11.33 -19.81
N ILE A 5 5.17 -10.96 -18.68
CA ILE A 5 6.62 -11.02 -18.45
C ILE A 5 6.86 -11.70 -17.11
N SER A 6 7.76 -12.67 -17.11
CA SER A 6 8.22 -13.43 -15.95
C SER A 6 9.74 -13.38 -15.87
N ILE A 7 10.28 -13.64 -14.67
CA ILE A 7 11.72 -13.71 -14.44
C ILE A 7 12.06 -15.15 -14.14
N ILE A 8 12.82 -15.79 -15.03
CA ILE A 8 13.31 -17.16 -14.83
C ILE A 8 14.76 -17.13 -14.34
N PRO A 9 15.24 -18.16 -13.60
CA PRO A 9 16.64 -18.24 -13.21
C PRO A 9 17.58 -18.22 -14.41
N PHE A 10 18.75 -17.59 -14.26
CA PHE A 10 19.83 -17.68 -15.25
C PHE A 10 20.44 -19.09 -15.21
N SER A 11 19.74 -20.04 -15.84
CA SER A 11 20.14 -21.45 -15.92
C SER A 11 20.02 -21.98 -17.34
N LYS A 12 21.09 -22.64 -17.80
CA LYS A 12 21.21 -23.33 -19.08
C LYS A 12 20.09 -24.33 -19.27
N LYS A 13 19.76 -25.14 -18.24
CA LYS A 13 18.65 -26.10 -18.31
C LYS A 13 17.30 -25.43 -18.57
N ARG A 14 17.01 -24.33 -17.87
CA ARG A 14 15.74 -23.60 -18.01
C ARG A 14 15.63 -22.93 -19.37
N VAL A 15 16.70 -22.30 -19.85
CA VAL A 15 16.76 -21.65 -21.15
C VAL A 15 16.65 -22.66 -22.27
N SER A 16 17.39 -23.77 -22.21
CA SER A 16 17.34 -24.84 -23.22
C SER A 16 15.93 -25.43 -23.33
N PHE A 17 15.27 -25.67 -22.19
CA PHE A 17 13.89 -26.12 -22.17
C PHE A 17 12.94 -25.09 -22.77
N LYS A 18 13.14 -23.79 -22.50
CA LYS A 18 12.31 -22.73 -23.09
C LYS A 18 12.50 -22.68 -24.60
N ILE A 19 13.74 -22.72 -25.11
CA ILE A 19 14.00 -22.73 -26.55
C ILE A 19 13.35 -23.96 -27.21
N TRP A 20 13.46 -25.14 -26.60
CA TRP A 20 12.74 -26.33 -27.07
C TRP A 20 11.23 -26.12 -27.12
N TYR A 21 10.65 -25.54 -26.07
CA TYR A 21 9.22 -25.19 -26.03
C TYR A 21 8.84 -24.24 -27.16
N LEU A 22 9.69 -23.26 -27.49
CA LEU A 22 9.44 -22.32 -28.58
C LEU A 22 9.36 -22.99 -29.95
N ILE A 23 10.06 -24.11 -30.15
CA ILE A 23 10.23 -24.74 -31.46
C ILE A 23 9.55 -26.12 -31.57
N SER A 24 8.79 -26.54 -30.56
CA SER A 24 8.02 -27.80 -30.54
C SER A 24 6.51 -27.53 -30.49
N LYS A 25 5.71 -28.50 -30.97
CA LYS A 25 4.24 -28.45 -30.90
C LYS A 25 3.75 -29.14 -29.62
N ASP A 26 2.91 -28.45 -28.85
CA ASP A 26 2.23 -28.97 -27.64
C ASP A 26 3.12 -29.66 -26.61
N GLY A 27 4.39 -29.22 -26.47
CA GLY A 27 5.35 -29.83 -25.55
C GLY A 27 5.75 -31.28 -25.90
N ARG A 28 5.42 -31.74 -27.11
CA ARG A 28 5.76 -33.08 -27.61
C ARG A 28 7.25 -33.21 -27.94
N VAL A 29 7.65 -34.43 -28.29
CA VAL A 29 9.03 -34.85 -28.61
C VAL A 29 9.47 -34.39 -30.02
N GLU A 30 8.58 -33.80 -30.80
CA GLU A 30 8.82 -33.50 -32.23
C GLU A 30 8.99 -31.99 -32.49
N PHE A 31 9.95 -31.67 -33.35
CA PHE A 31 10.23 -30.33 -33.86
C PHE A 31 9.08 -29.82 -34.75
N CYS A 32 8.73 -28.55 -34.61
CA CYS A 32 7.72 -27.89 -35.44
C CYS A 32 8.35 -26.78 -36.28
N GLN A 33 8.53 -27.06 -37.58
CA GLN A 33 9.16 -26.13 -38.52
C GLN A 33 8.41 -24.79 -38.62
N GLU A 34 7.08 -24.81 -38.54
CA GLU A 34 6.23 -23.61 -38.56
C GLU A 34 6.43 -22.70 -37.35
N ARG A 35 6.85 -23.29 -36.22
CA ARG A 35 7.20 -22.55 -34.99
C ARG A 35 8.66 -22.14 -34.97
N PHE A 36 9.49 -22.53 -35.92
CA PHE A 36 10.90 -22.19 -35.92
C PHE A 36 11.14 -20.83 -36.59
N ASN A 37 11.02 -19.75 -35.81
CA ASN A 37 11.31 -18.38 -36.27
C ASN A 37 12.03 -17.56 -35.20
N LEU A 38 13.23 -18.02 -34.81
CA LEU A 38 14.09 -17.34 -33.86
C LEU A 38 14.76 -16.12 -34.52
N ASP A 39 14.22 -14.94 -34.24
CA ASP A 39 14.83 -13.66 -34.61
C ASP A 39 15.85 -13.24 -33.54
N THR A 40 17.08 -12.98 -33.98
CA THR A 40 18.27 -12.80 -33.14
C THR A 40 19.38 -12.07 -33.89
N ASP A 41 20.12 -11.22 -33.19
CA ASP A 41 21.31 -10.53 -33.72
C ASP A 41 22.62 -11.27 -33.38
N SER A 42 22.56 -12.49 -32.82
CA SER A 42 23.73 -13.32 -32.45
C SER A 42 24.11 -14.29 -33.56
N VAL A 43 25.39 -14.29 -33.93
CA VAL A 43 25.97 -15.19 -34.96
C VAL A 43 25.74 -16.66 -34.61
N GLU A 44 25.80 -17.00 -33.33
CA GLU A 44 25.59 -18.34 -32.78
C GLU A 44 24.14 -18.80 -32.94
N ALA A 45 23.19 -17.87 -32.74
CA ALA A 45 21.78 -18.13 -32.94
C ALA A 45 21.40 -18.25 -34.43
N TYR A 46 22.12 -17.56 -35.34
CA TYR A 46 22.00 -17.80 -36.79
C TYR A 46 22.42 -19.23 -37.16
N ALA A 47 23.52 -19.73 -36.59
CA ALA A 47 23.97 -21.11 -36.85
C ALA A 47 22.93 -22.14 -36.37
N LEU A 48 22.34 -21.93 -35.19
CA LEU A 48 21.23 -22.75 -34.71
C LEU A 48 20.03 -22.69 -35.67
N ALA A 49 19.73 -21.49 -36.18
CA ALA A 49 18.61 -21.29 -37.09
C ALA A 49 18.76 -21.99 -38.43
N GLU A 50 19.93 -21.92 -39.04
CA GLU A 50 20.20 -22.62 -40.29
C GLU A 50 20.14 -24.14 -40.13
N ILE A 51 20.66 -24.67 -39.02
CA ILE A 51 20.61 -26.10 -38.72
C ILE A 51 19.15 -26.60 -38.62
N PHE A 52 18.29 -25.89 -37.88
CA PHE A 52 16.88 -26.27 -37.74
C PHE A 52 16.06 -26.07 -39.01
N LYS A 53 16.35 -25.02 -39.81
CA LYS A 53 15.72 -24.84 -41.13
C LYS A 53 16.06 -25.99 -42.09
N LEU A 54 17.32 -26.42 -42.12
CA LEU A 54 17.80 -27.43 -43.07
C LEU A 54 17.45 -28.87 -42.66
N LYS A 55 17.51 -29.17 -41.37
CA LYS A 55 17.46 -30.56 -40.86
C LYS A 55 16.42 -30.78 -39.75
N GLY A 56 15.82 -29.74 -39.19
CA GLY A 56 15.02 -29.82 -37.96
C GLY A 56 13.84 -30.78 -38.04
N SER A 57 13.15 -30.87 -39.18
CA SER A 57 12.02 -31.80 -39.39
C SER A 57 12.41 -33.28 -39.36
N ARG A 58 13.72 -33.59 -39.44
CA ARG A 58 14.27 -34.94 -39.41
C ARG A 58 15.07 -35.24 -38.15
N MET A 59 15.21 -34.27 -37.23
CA MET A 59 15.97 -34.43 -35.99
C MET A 59 15.12 -35.07 -34.90
N SER A 60 15.70 -36.03 -34.18
CA SER A 60 15.16 -36.46 -32.89
C SER A 60 15.25 -35.33 -31.86
N LYS A 61 14.43 -35.39 -30.80
CA LYS A 61 14.55 -34.47 -29.66
C LYS A 61 15.96 -34.43 -29.09
N THR A 62 16.63 -35.58 -29.01
CA THR A 62 17.99 -35.69 -28.47
C THR A 62 18.98 -34.90 -29.32
N GLU A 63 18.93 -35.04 -30.64
CA GLU A 63 19.78 -34.29 -31.57
C GLU A 63 19.46 -32.78 -31.55
N ALA A 64 18.19 -32.41 -31.53
CA ALA A 64 17.78 -31.02 -31.39
C ALA A 64 18.26 -30.40 -30.07
N MET A 65 18.15 -31.13 -28.96
CA MET A 65 18.63 -30.68 -27.65
C MET A 65 20.14 -30.54 -27.60
N LEU A 66 20.91 -31.37 -28.31
CA LEU A 66 22.36 -31.20 -28.43
C LEU A 66 22.71 -29.84 -29.06
N HIS A 67 22.05 -29.48 -30.16
CA HIS A 67 22.24 -28.19 -30.81
C HIS A 67 21.77 -27.01 -29.94
N ILE A 68 20.63 -27.14 -29.28
CA ILE A 68 20.13 -26.10 -28.34
C ILE A 68 21.10 -25.92 -27.19
N ASN A 69 21.57 -26.99 -26.55
CA ASN A 69 22.48 -26.90 -25.42
C ASN A 69 23.80 -26.23 -25.83
N LYS A 70 24.35 -26.57 -26.99
CA LYS A 70 25.55 -25.91 -27.53
C LYS A 70 25.33 -24.40 -27.70
N PHE A 71 24.22 -24.01 -28.32
CA PHE A 71 23.87 -22.60 -28.45
C PHE A 71 23.73 -21.90 -27.09
N VAL A 72 23.06 -22.56 -26.13
CA VAL A 72 22.86 -22.00 -24.78
C VAL A 72 24.18 -21.85 -24.04
N ASP A 73 25.13 -22.77 -24.19
CA ASP A 73 26.47 -22.65 -23.62
C ASP A 73 27.20 -21.43 -24.17
N GLU A 74 27.20 -21.26 -25.49
CA GLU A 74 27.82 -20.11 -26.17
C GLU A 74 27.14 -18.79 -25.76
N TRP A 75 25.81 -18.76 -25.71
CA TRP A 75 25.04 -17.59 -25.30
C TRP A 75 25.30 -17.21 -23.84
N PHE A 76 25.39 -18.19 -22.93
CA PHE A 76 25.71 -17.94 -21.51
C PHE A 76 27.11 -17.37 -21.34
N ALA A 77 28.10 -17.90 -22.07
CA ALA A 77 29.46 -17.36 -22.07
C ALA A 77 29.47 -15.89 -22.51
N LEU A 78 28.78 -15.56 -23.60
CA LEU A 78 28.63 -14.19 -24.09
C LEU A 78 27.94 -13.27 -23.08
N GLN A 79 26.84 -13.71 -22.46
CA GLN A 79 26.14 -12.92 -21.43
C GLN A 79 27.01 -12.70 -20.20
N ASN A 80 27.79 -13.71 -19.79
CA ASN A 80 28.73 -13.60 -18.68
C ASN A 80 29.85 -12.59 -18.97
N ASP A 81 30.49 -12.68 -20.13
CA ASP A 81 31.60 -11.82 -20.52
C ASP A 81 31.14 -10.37 -20.76
N LYS A 82 29.93 -10.22 -21.32
CA LYS A 82 29.35 -8.92 -21.63
C LYS A 82 28.83 -8.21 -20.39
N TYR A 83 28.11 -8.90 -19.52
CA TYR A 83 27.36 -8.28 -18.42
C TYR A 83 27.82 -8.72 -17.03
N ILE A 84 27.88 -10.03 -16.76
CA ILE A 84 27.91 -10.53 -15.39
C ILE A 84 29.29 -10.37 -14.76
N SER A 85 30.35 -10.75 -15.48
CA SER A 85 31.76 -10.63 -15.05
C SER A 85 32.15 -9.20 -14.65
N LYS A 86 31.54 -8.21 -15.30
CA LYS A 86 31.73 -6.76 -15.07
C LYS A 86 30.76 -6.18 -14.04
N SER A 87 29.87 -6.99 -13.48
CA SER A 87 28.85 -6.57 -12.51
C SER A 87 29.21 -6.96 -11.09
N ASN A 88 28.62 -6.27 -10.11
CA ASN A 88 28.68 -6.68 -8.70
C ASN A 88 27.86 -7.94 -8.39
N LYS A 89 27.19 -8.54 -9.39
CA LYS A 89 26.39 -9.75 -9.25
C LYS A 89 27.17 -11.03 -9.55
N LYS A 90 28.42 -10.95 -10.01
CA LYS A 90 29.24 -12.14 -10.35
C LYS A 90 29.35 -13.18 -9.24
N SER A 91 29.25 -12.77 -7.97
CA SER A 91 29.30 -13.67 -6.81
C SER A 91 28.12 -14.62 -6.69
N PHE A 92 27.03 -14.39 -7.45
CA PHE A 92 25.87 -15.26 -7.48
C PHE A 92 25.97 -16.38 -8.53
N LEU A 93 27.02 -16.38 -9.34
CA LEU A 93 27.27 -17.45 -10.30
C LEU A 93 28.01 -18.62 -9.65
N VAL A 94 27.52 -19.82 -9.91
CA VAL A 94 28.20 -21.10 -9.66
C VAL A 94 28.22 -21.83 -10.99
N ASP A 95 29.40 -22.19 -11.48
CA ASP A 95 29.62 -22.83 -12.80
C ASP A 95 28.99 -22.08 -13.99
N GLY A 96 28.96 -20.75 -13.91
CA GLY A 96 28.38 -19.89 -14.95
C GLY A 96 26.85 -19.79 -14.93
N GLU A 97 26.18 -20.34 -13.92
CA GLU A 97 24.73 -20.26 -13.72
C GLU A 97 24.35 -19.62 -12.38
N CYS A 98 23.13 -19.09 -12.26
CA CYS A 98 22.59 -18.60 -10.99
C CYS A 98 21.38 -19.44 -10.56
N HIS A 99 21.58 -20.25 -9.52
CA HIS A 99 20.54 -21.08 -8.90
C HIS A 99 20.02 -20.53 -7.57
N THR A 100 20.61 -19.42 -7.10
CA THR A 100 20.26 -18.81 -5.80
C THR A 100 19.16 -17.76 -5.94
N TYR A 101 18.30 -17.70 -4.93
CA TYR A 101 17.18 -16.76 -4.85
C TYR A 101 17.44 -15.71 -3.75
N SER A 102 16.82 -14.54 -3.86
CA SER A 102 16.91 -13.46 -2.89
C SER A 102 15.89 -13.64 -1.77
N ASP A 103 16.31 -13.41 -0.52
CA ASP A 103 15.49 -13.60 0.70
C ASP A 103 14.55 -12.42 1.05
N GLN A 104 14.43 -11.39 0.20
CA GLN A 104 13.64 -10.19 0.51
C GLN A 104 12.30 -10.09 -0.25
N GLY A 105 11.20 -10.34 0.48
CA GLY A 105 9.81 -10.01 0.11
C GLY A 105 9.03 -11.12 -0.60
N ASP A 106 7.70 -11.05 -0.56
CA ASP A 106 6.75 -12.07 -1.06
C ASP A 106 7.13 -12.61 -2.46
N GLY A 107 7.66 -13.83 -2.46
CA GLY A 107 8.17 -14.57 -3.62
C GLY A 107 9.69 -14.56 -3.70
N SER A 108 10.32 -15.69 -3.42
CA SER A 108 11.74 -15.92 -3.71
C SER A 108 12.00 -15.65 -5.21
N ARG A 109 13.03 -14.86 -5.54
CA ARG A 109 13.39 -14.51 -6.94
C ARG A 109 14.86 -14.80 -7.23
N PRO A 110 15.25 -15.21 -8.44
CA PRO A 110 16.65 -15.50 -8.73
C PRO A 110 17.52 -14.24 -8.62
N ASN A 111 18.71 -14.37 -8.02
CA ASN A 111 19.65 -13.26 -7.85
C ASN A 111 20.16 -12.70 -9.19
N ILE A 112 20.26 -13.57 -10.20
CA ILE A 112 20.45 -13.25 -11.61
C ILE A 112 19.40 -14.07 -12.40
N GLY A 113 18.57 -13.38 -13.17
CA GLY A 113 17.53 -14.01 -13.97
C GLY A 113 17.54 -13.57 -15.44
N MET A 114 16.57 -14.09 -16.18
CA MET A 114 16.25 -13.71 -17.56
C MET A 114 14.79 -13.30 -17.66
N LEU A 115 14.50 -12.40 -18.59
CA LEU A 115 13.12 -12.05 -18.93
C LEU A 115 12.57 -13.11 -19.88
N ASP A 116 11.56 -13.85 -19.43
CA ASP A 116 10.72 -14.70 -20.28
C ASP A 116 9.38 -14.00 -20.46
N PHE A 117 9.05 -13.66 -21.70
CA PHE A 117 7.86 -12.88 -22.02
C PHE A 117 7.07 -13.42 -23.20
N SER A 118 5.79 -13.09 -23.21
CA SER A 118 4.87 -13.32 -24.33
C SER A 118 4.04 -12.07 -24.59
N VAL A 119 3.96 -11.60 -25.83
CA VAL A 119 3.10 -10.49 -26.26
C VAL A 119 1.98 -11.05 -27.12
N ASN A 120 0.74 -10.94 -26.66
CA ASN A 120 -0.44 -11.46 -27.35
C ASN A 120 -1.18 -10.31 -28.03
N PHE A 121 -1.63 -10.52 -29.26
CA PHE A 121 -2.36 -9.53 -30.04
C PHE A 121 -3.81 -10.01 -30.16
N SER A 122 -4.78 -9.13 -29.96
CA SER A 122 -6.18 -9.50 -30.18
C SER A 122 -6.45 -9.60 -31.68
N GLU A 123 -7.49 -10.31 -32.06
CA GLU A 123 -7.96 -10.34 -33.45
C GLU A 123 -8.22 -8.92 -34.00
N TYR A 124 -8.71 -8.01 -33.15
CA TYR A 124 -8.82 -6.58 -33.47
C TYR A 124 -7.47 -5.96 -33.84
N ASP A 125 -6.43 -6.18 -33.04
CA ASP A 125 -5.08 -5.70 -33.34
C ASP A 125 -4.58 -6.30 -34.67
N ILE A 126 -4.75 -7.62 -34.87
CA ILE A 126 -4.33 -8.32 -36.08
C ILE A 126 -5.03 -7.79 -37.33
N ASN A 127 -6.34 -7.53 -37.25
CA ASN A 127 -7.11 -6.94 -38.34
C ASN A 127 -6.67 -5.51 -38.68
N ASN A 128 -6.32 -4.70 -37.68
CA ASN A 128 -5.76 -3.37 -37.92
C ASN A 128 -4.36 -3.44 -38.53
N ILE A 129 -3.51 -4.35 -38.07
CA ILE A 129 -2.19 -4.59 -38.64
C ILE A 129 -2.32 -5.05 -40.10
N ARG A 130 -3.29 -5.92 -40.40
CA ARG A 130 -3.62 -6.36 -41.76
C ARG A 130 -3.98 -5.19 -42.66
N LYS A 131 -4.88 -4.32 -42.21
CA LYS A 131 -5.26 -3.09 -42.94
C LYS A 131 -4.05 -2.17 -43.15
N GLU A 132 -3.20 -2.03 -42.13
CA GLU A 132 -1.97 -1.25 -42.22
C GLU A 132 -0.98 -1.85 -43.23
N ALA A 133 -0.83 -3.17 -43.27
CA ALA A 133 0.03 -3.88 -44.21
C ALA A 133 -0.37 -3.57 -45.66
N LEU A 134 -1.67 -3.68 -45.96
CA LEU A 134 -2.23 -3.40 -47.28
C LEU A 134 -2.03 -1.94 -47.69
N LYS A 135 -2.23 -1.00 -46.75
CA LYS A 135 -1.97 0.43 -46.98
C LYS A 135 -0.49 0.72 -47.26
N ASN A 136 0.41 -0.05 -46.66
CA ASN A 136 1.86 0.17 -46.74
C ASN A 136 2.56 -0.68 -47.80
N ARG A 137 1.86 -1.47 -48.62
CA ARG A 137 2.48 -2.36 -49.62
C ARG A 137 3.42 -1.62 -50.59
N SER A 138 3.07 -0.40 -50.97
CA SER A 138 3.86 0.44 -51.88
C SER A 138 5.17 0.95 -51.27
N LYS A 139 5.38 0.82 -49.95
CA LYS A 139 6.63 1.22 -49.28
C LYS A 139 7.78 0.24 -49.52
N TYR A 140 7.47 -0.99 -49.96
CA TYR A 140 8.45 -2.05 -50.14
C TYR A 140 8.60 -2.38 -51.62
N THR A 141 9.83 -2.32 -52.13
CA THR A 141 10.14 -2.73 -53.50
C THR A 141 10.05 -4.25 -53.62
N ASN A 142 9.78 -4.74 -54.84
CA ASN A 142 9.72 -6.18 -55.09
C ASN A 142 11.06 -6.86 -54.80
N ASP A 143 12.17 -6.24 -55.19
CA ASP A 143 13.52 -6.77 -54.91
C ASP A 143 13.78 -6.90 -53.41
N TRP A 144 13.30 -5.95 -52.60
CA TRP A 144 13.44 -6.01 -51.15
C TRP A 144 12.62 -7.16 -50.56
N LEU A 145 11.38 -7.35 -51.00
CA LEU A 145 10.51 -8.45 -50.55
C LEU A 145 11.06 -9.82 -50.95
N ILE A 146 11.57 -9.95 -52.19
CA ILE A 146 12.27 -11.17 -52.63
C ILE A 146 13.48 -11.44 -51.74
N GLY A 147 14.24 -10.40 -51.38
CA GLY A 147 15.35 -10.50 -50.43
C GLY A 147 14.93 -10.93 -49.02
N GLN A 148 13.66 -10.77 -48.64
CA GLN A 148 13.07 -11.30 -47.41
C GLN A 148 12.44 -12.71 -47.58
N GLY A 149 12.53 -13.29 -48.78
CA GLY A 149 11.92 -14.58 -49.12
C GLY A 149 10.40 -14.53 -49.29
N ILE A 150 9.85 -13.38 -49.69
CA ILE A 150 8.41 -13.15 -49.87
C ILE A 150 8.12 -12.99 -51.35
N ASP A 151 7.15 -13.76 -51.88
CA ASP A 151 6.66 -13.53 -53.25
C ASP A 151 5.91 -12.18 -53.34
N PRO A 152 6.41 -11.20 -54.12
CA PRO A 152 5.78 -9.89 -54.24
C PRO A 152 4.38 -9.92 -54.89
N GLN A 153 4.05 -11.00 -55.61
CA GLN A 153 2.74 -11.23 -56.23
C GLN A 153 1.75 -11.92 -55.27
N ASN A 154 2.26 -12.60 -54.24
CA ASN A 154 1.43 -13.27 -53.24
C ASN A 154 1.01 -12.28 -52.13
N LYS A 155 -0.18 -11.72 -52.29
CA LYS A 155 -0.75 -10.75 -51.35
C LYS A 155 -0.89 -11.30 -49.93
N VAL A 156 -1.31 -12.57 -49.79
CA VAL A 156 -1.53 -13.21 -48.49
C VAL A 156 -0.20 -13.39 -47.76
N GLU A 157 0.81 -13.86 -48.47
CA GLU A 157 2.17 -14.07 -47.93
C GLU A 157 2.80 -12.76 -47.45
N TYR A 158 2.70 -11.68 -48.25
CA TYR A 158 3.16 -10.35 -47.84
C TYR A 158 2.47 -9.86 -46.56
N VAL A 159 1.14 -9.98 -46.48
CA VAL A 159 0.38 -9.53 -45.32
C VAL A 159 0.73 -10.34 -44.07
N ASN A 160 0.86 -11.67 -44.21
CA ASN A 160 1.21 -12.55 -43.09
C ASN A 160 2.64 -12.29 -42.59
N TRP A 161 3.57 -12.05 -43.50
CA TRP A 161 4.92 -11.59 -43.15
C TRP A 161 4.87 -10.27 -42.38
N TYR A 162 4.11 -9.28 -42.88
CA TYR A 162 4.00 -7.96 -42.25
C TYR A 162 3.42 -8.08 -40.83
N ILE A 163 2.39 -8.91 -40.63
CA ILE A 163 1.81 -9.16 -39.30
C ILE A 163 2.88 -9.71 -38.35
N LYS A 164 3.59 -10.77 -38.75
CA LYS A 164 4.66 -11.37 -37.93
C LYS A 164 5.75 -10.34 -37.61
N ASP A 165 6.18 -9.55 -38.59
CA ASP A 165 7.20 -8.54 -38.41
C ASP A 165 6.76 -7.41 -37.46
N TYR A 166 5.53 -6.94 -37.64
CA TYR A 166 4.93 -5.92 -36.80
C TYR A 166 4.81 -6.37 -35.34
N CYS A 167 4.33 -7.60 -35.11
CA CYS A 167 4.22 -8.18 -33.78
C CYS A 167 5.58 -8.28 -33.09
N LYS A 168 6.63 -8.76 -33.79
CA LYS A 168 8.01 -8.79 -33.28
C LYS A 168 8.50 -7.37 -32.94
N HIS A 169 8.24 -6.41 -33.82
CA HIS A 169 8.62 -5.02 -33.63
C HIS A 169 8.00 -4.42 -32.35
N LYS A 170 6.74 -4.74 -32.04
CA LYS A 170 6.10 -4.30 -30.78
C LYS A 170 6.69 -4.98 -29.55
N ALA A 171 7.02 -6.26 -29.65
CA ALA A 171 7.71 -6.97 -28.57
C ALA A 171 9.07 -6.32 -28.24
N LYS A 172 9.88 -5.96 -29.26
CA LYS A 172 11.12 -5.19 -29.07
C LYS A 172 10.84 -3.83 -28.39
N HIS A 173 9.77 -3.15 -28.77
CA HIS A 173 9.36 -1.89 -28.15
C HIS A 173 8.98 -2.00 -26.67
N THR A 174 8.35 -3.10 -26.27
CA THR A 174 8.07 -3.37 -24.86
C THR A 174 9.36 -3.49 -24.06
N LEU A 175 10.36 -4.23 -24.55
CA LEU A 175 11.67 -4.34 -23.90
C LEU A 175 12.39 -3.00 -23.79
N VAL A 176 12.41 -2.19 -24.86
CA VAL A 176 12.94 -0.82 -24.83
C VAL A 176 12.31 -0.02 -23.69
N SER A 177 10.99 -0.08 -23.57
CA SER A 177 10.26 0.62 -22.51
C SER A 177 10.63 0.09 -21.13
N VAL A 178 10.69 -1.24 -20.94
CA VAL A 178 11.09 -1.89 -19.68
C VAL A 178 12.47 -1.42 -19.22
N TYR A 179 13.48 -1.48 -20.08
CA TYR A 179 14.85 -1.07 -19.73
C TYR A 179 14.92 0.42 -19.39
N ASN A 180 14.32 1.29 -20.21
CA ASN A 180 14.37 2.73 -20.01
C ASN A 180 13.60 3.18 -18.76
N ILE A 181 12.44 2.58 -18.46
CA ILE A 181 11.68 2.87 -17.24
C ILE A 181 12.47 2.39 -16.00
N SER A 182 13.04 1.19 -16.05
CA SER A 182 13.83 0.67 -14.93
C SER A 182 15.01 1.58 -14.59
N LYS A 183 15.70 2.12 -15.60
CA LYS A 183 16.78 3.12 -15.39
C LYS A 183 16.27 4.42 -14.78
N LYS A 184 15.10 4.92 -15.19
CA LYS A 184 14.49 6.14 -14.62
C LYS A 184 14.14 5.98 -13.14
N ASN A 185 13.76 4.78 -12.71
CA ASN A 185 13.39 4.48 -11.32
C ASN A 185 14.60 4.33 -10.37
N ARG A 186 15.82 4.56 -10.86
CA ARG A 186 17.07 4.50 -10.09
C ARG A 186 17.65 5.88 -9.79
N LYS A 187 18.62 5.92 -8.87
CA LYS A 187 19.45 7.11 -8.65
C LYS A 187 20.13 7.50 -9.97
N GLN A 188 19.98 8.77 -10.34
CA GLN A 188 20.44 9.26 -11.63
C GLN A 188 21.97 9.29 -11.70
N THR A 189 22.53 8.58 -12.68
CA THR A 189 23.97 8.51 -13.01
C THR A 189 24.16 8.75 -14.51
N ALA A 190 25.39 8.89 -14.99
CA ALA A 190 25.67 8.99 -16.42
C ALA A 190 25.07 7.81 -17.22
N LYS A 191 25.17 6.58 -16.68
CA LYS A 191 24.60 5.38 -17.31
C LYS A 191 23.07 5.36 -17.32
N THR A 192 22.38 5.81 -16.26
CA THR A 192 20.90 5.78 -16.25
C THR A 192 20.25 6.82 -17.18
N LYS A 193 21.01 7.82 -17.64
CA LYS A 193 20.54 8.85 -18.59
C LYS A 193 20.62 8.41 -20.05
N ILE A 194 21.39 7.36 -20.35
CA ILE A 194 21.53 6.84 -21.71
C ILE A 194 20.28 6.02 -22.04
N ASN A 195 19.55 6.39 -23.08
CA ASN A 195 18.38 5.65 -23.54
C ASN A 195 18.80 4.44 -24.37
N THR A 196 18.11 3.33 -24.14
CA THR A 196 18.16 2.13 -24.99
C THR A 196 17.19 2.34 -26.15
N VAL A 197 17.62 2.01 -27.35
CA VAL A 197 16.80 2.08 -28.57
C VAL A 197 16.58 0.68 -29.16
N LEU A 198 15.71 0.57 -30.18
CA LEU A 198 15.35 -0.73 -30.77
C LEU A 198 16.56 -1.55 -31.24
N LYS A 199 17.53 -0.91 -31.90
CA LYS A 199 18.75 -1.57 -32.39
C LYS A 199 19.70 -2.06 -31.30
N ASP A 200 19.47 -1.65 -30.04
CA ASP A 200 20.27 -2.13 -28.92
C ASP A 200 19.66 -3.40 -28.32
N ILE A 201 18.43 -3.79 -28.68
CA ILE A 201 17.72 -4.88 -28.00
C ILE A 201 18.29 -6.24 -28.39
N GLU A 202 18.82 -6.95 -27.39
CA GLU A 202 19.28 -8.32 -27.51
C GLU A 202 18.21 -9.28 -26.98
N ASN A 203 17.56 -10.01 -27.89
CA ASN A 203 16.55 -10.98 -27.55
C ASN A 203 16.52 -12.17 -28.51
N LEU A 204 15.84 -13.22 -28.05
CA LEU A 204 15.32 -14.29 -28.90
C LEU A 204 13.82 -14.05 -28.99
N LEU A 205 13.29 -13.83 -30.19
CA LEU A 205 11.85 -13.73 -30.40
C LEU A 205 11.37 -14.88 -31.25
N ASN A 206 10.15 -15.33 -30.98
CA ASN A 206 9.46 -16.30 -31.80
C ASN A 206 7.98 -15.92 -31.95
N PRO A 207 7.54 -15.41 -33.12
CA PRO A 207 6.14 -15.18 -33.41
C PRO A 207 5.43 -16.52 -33.71
N HIS A 208 4.56 -16.94 -32.80
CA HIS A 208 3.66 -18.07 -32.97
C HIS A 208 2.36 -17.60 -33.65
N VAL A 209 1.89 -18.40 -34.59
CA VAL A 209 0.61 -18.22 -35.27
C VAL A 209 -0.24 -19.43 -34.97
N ASP A 210 -1.40 -19.21 -34.38
CA ASP A 210 -2.29 -20.30 -33.94
C ASP A 210 -3.44 -20.54 -34.91
N SER A 211 -3.82 -19.54 -35.72
CA SER A 211 -4.92 -19.64 -36.69
C SER A 211 -4.76 -18.75 -37.92
N TYR A 212 -5.39 -19.19 -39.00
CA TYR A 212 -5.56 -18.48 -40.27
C TYR A 212 -7.06 -18.46 -40.61
N ASP A 213 -7.51 -17.46 -41.39
CA ASP A 213 -8.86 -17.46 -41.99
C ASP A 213 -8.91 -18.28 -43.30
N GLU A 214 -10.10 -18.35 -43.91
CA GLU A 214 -10.36 -19.11 -45.14
C GLU A 214 -9.51 -18.63 -46.33
N ASP A 215 -9.12 -17.35 -46.34
CA ASP A 215 -8.26 -16.74 -47.35
C ASP A 215 -6.76 -16.90 -47.03
N GLY A 216 -6.43 -17.60 -45.93
CA GLY A 216 -5.06 -17.88 -45.50
C GLY A 216 -4.38 -16.74 -44.75
N TYR A 217 -5.10 -15.69 -44.33
CA TYR A 217 -4.52 -14.63 -43.51
C TYR A 217 -4.50 -14.98 -42.03
N ILE A 218 -3.44 -14.57 -41.33
CA ILE A 218 -3.32 -14.74 -39.88
C ILE A 218 -4.48 -14.06 -39.15
N THR A 219 -5.11 -14.77 -38.21
CA THR A 219 -6.15 -14.24 -37.31
C THR A 219 -5.70 -14.21 -35.86
N ASP A 220 -4.76 -15.08 -35.46
CA ASP A 220 -4.14 -15.06 -34.13
C ASP A 220 -2.61 -15.14 -34.25
N CYS A 221 -1.94 -14.21 -33.59
CA CYS A 221 -0.49 -14.18 -33.48
C CYS A 221 -0.08 -13.72 -32.08
N HIS A 222 0.90 -14.41 -31.50
CA HIS A 222 1.54 -13.99 -30.26
C HIS A 222 3.05 -14.22 -30.34
N VAL A 223 3.83 -13.35 -29.69
CA VAL A 223 5.29 -13.39 -29.73
C VAL A 223 5.82 -13.83 -28.39
N HIS A 224 6.47 -14.99 -28.33
CA HIS A 224 7.28 -15.35 -27.19
C HIS A 224 8.68 -14.77 -27.33
N GLY A 225 9.35 -14.53 -26.21
CA GLY A 225 10.75 -14.20 -26.25
C GLY A 225 11.51 -14.34 -24.95
N LEU A 226 12.83 -14.36 -25.11
CA LEU A 226 13.81 -14.33 -24.04
C LEU A 226 14.69 -13.10 -24.20
N ALA A 227 14.93 -12.40 -23.11
CA ALA A 227 15.85 -11.27 -23.08
C ALA A 227 16.67 -11.23 -21.79
N SER A 228 17.82 -10.57 -21.84
CA SER A 228 18.66 -10.39 -20.67
C SER A 228 17.98 -9.48 -19.64
N MET A 229 18.18 -9.76 -18.36
CA MET A 229 17.86 -8.78 -17.32
C MET A 229 18.85 -7.61 -17.32
N PHE A 230 19.97 -7.67 -18.06
CA PHE A 230 20.84 -6.53 -18.23
C PHE A 230 20.39 -5.67 -19.40
N ASP A 231 20.34 -4.36 -19.16
CA ASP A 231 20.13 -3.37 -20.21
C ASP A 231 21.30 -3.45 -21.20
N PRO A 232 21.04 -3.76 -22.49
CA PRO A 232 22.10 -4.07 -23.44
C PRO A 232 22.95 -2.85 -23.81
N LYS A 233 22.39 -1.64 -23.66
CA LYS A 233 23.10 -0.40 -23.97
C LYS A 233 24.04 0.04 -22.85
N THR A 234 23.65 -0.19 -21.61
CA THR A 234 24.32 0.39 -20.42
C THR A 234 24.98 -0.65 -19.52
N GLY A 235 24.66 -1.94 -19.73
CA GLY A 235 25.08 -3.06 -18.89
C GLY A 235 24.48 -3.02 -17.48
N LEU A 236 23.47 -2.19 -17.23
CA LEU A 236 22.82 -2.11 -15.93
C LEU A 236 21.83 -3.25 -15.79
N TYR A 237 21.97 -4.07 -14.75
CA TYR A 237 20.95 -5.07 -14.40
C TYR A 237 19.60 -4.38 -14.20
N LEU A 238 18.47 -5.01 -14.50
CA LEU A 238 17.12 -4.51 -14.25
C LEU A 238 16.86 -4.64 -12.75
N SER A 239 16.52 -3.54 -12.07
CA SER A 239 16.09 -3.60 -10.66
C SER A 239 14.93 -2.66 -10.51
N ALA A 240 13.76 -3.23 -10.26
CA ALA A 240 12.56 -2.51 -9.88
C ALA A 240 12.12 -2.96 -8.50
N LYS A 241 11.55 -2.03 -7.71
CA LYS A 241 10.91 -2.37 -6.44
C LYS A 241 9.69 -3.26 -6.68
N ASN A 242 8.95 -2.99 -7.75
CA ASN A 242 7.83 -3.79 -8.22
C ASN A 242 7.95 -4.00 -9.74
N TYR A 243 8.18 -5.25 -10.15
CA TYR A 243 8.29 -5.60 -11.58
C TYR A 243 6.93 -5.61 -12.29
N GLY A 244 5.84 -5.92 -11.60
CA GLY A 244 4.49 -5.85 -12.17
C GLY A 244 4.15 -4.42 -12.61
N GLU A 245 4.46 -3.44 -11.75
CA GLU A 245 4.32 -2.01 -12.07
C GLU A 245 5.20 -1.60 -13.25
N LEU A 246 6.47 -2.03 -13.26
CA LEU A 246 7.41 -1.75 -14.35
C LEU A 246 6.86 -2.24 -15.69
N PHE A 247 6.38 -3.48 -15.74
CA PHE A 247 5.87 -4.10 -16.97
C PHE A 247 4.55 -3.46 -17.41
N GLN A 248 3.68 -3.11 -16.48
CA GLN A 248 2.44 -2.39 -16.78
C GLN A 248 2.72 -1.00 -17.37
N GLU A 249 3.63 -0.22 -16.78
CA GLU A 249 4.03 1.09 -17.31
C GLU A 249 4.67 0.97 -18.71
N ALA A 250 5.47 -0.08 -18.93
CA ALA A 250 6.06 -0.35 -20.23
C ALA A 250 5.00 -0.65 -21.30
N ASN A 251 4.03 -1.50 -20.99
CA ASN A 251 2.92 -1.83 -21.92
C ASN A 251 2.09 -0.59 -22.26
N LEU A 252 1.78 0.26 -21.27
CA LEU A 252 1.05 1.50 -21.49
C LEU A 252 1.74 2.45 -22.48
N LYS A 253 3.07 2.59 -22.40
CA LYS A 253 3.82 3.41 -23.36
C LYS A 253 3.78 2.86 -24.77
N VAL A 254 3.79 1.53 -24.91
CA VAL A 254 3.70 0.89 -26.23
C VAL A 254 2.31 1.04 -26.82
N GLU A 255 1.25 0.81 -26.04
CA GLU A 255 -0.14 1.06 -26.46
C GLU A 255 -0.33 2.49 -26.95
N GLN A 256 0.08 3.48 -26.13
CA GLN A 256 -0.06 4.89 -26.48
C GLN A 256 0.72 5.26 -27.75
N LYS A 257 1.93 4.71 -27.89
CA LYS A 257 2.78 4.98 -29.07
C LYS A 257 2.14 4.45 -30.35
N PHE A 258 1.38 3.36 -30.28
CA PHE A 258 0.79 2.70 -31.44
C PHE A 258 -0.73 2.70 -31.41
N LYS A 259 -1.32 3.80 -30.94
CA LYS A 259 -2.77 3.97 -30.77
C LYS A 259 -3.60 3.82 -32.03
N ASP A 260 -2.99 4.01 -33.20
CA ASP A 260 -3.68 3.94 -34.49
C ASP A 260 -3.91 2.48 -34.93
N VAL A 261 -3.30 1.52 -34.24
CA VAL A 261 -3.28 0.10 -34.62
C VAL A 261 -3.62 -0.79 -33.44
N LEU A 262 -3.04 -0.50 -32.27
CA LEU A 262 -3.27 -1.24 -31.04
C LEU A 262 -4.47 -0.69 -30.29
N GLN A 263 -5.32 -1.61 -29.81
CA GLN A 263 -6.41 -1.29 -28.91
C GLN A 263 -5.90 -0.59 -27.63
N GLN A 264 -6.50 0.57 -27.31
CA GLN A 264 -6.09 1.37 -26.16
C GLN A 264 -6.73 0.87 -24.87
N GLY A 265 -5.97 0.96 -23.77
CA GLY A 265 -6.48 0.62 -22.44
C GLY A 265 -6.42 -0.86 -22.12
N VAL A 266 -5.77 -1.69 -22.93
CA VAL A 266 -5.60 -3.13 -22.66
C VAL A 266 -4.69 -3.35 -21.43
N ALA A 267 -3.70 -2.49 -21.23
CA ALA A 267 -2.79 -2.52 -20.08
C ALA A 267 -3.39 -1.99 -18.76
N LEU A 268 -4.59 -1.37 -18.79
CA LEU A 268 -5.28 -0.80 -17.60
C LEU A 268 -6.81 -1.08 -17.50
N GLY A 269 -7.47 -1.72 -18.49
CA GLY A 269 -8.93 -1.64 -18.66
C GLY A 269 -9.64 -2.51 -19.71
N PHE A 270 -9.21 -3.76 -19.92
CA PHE A 270 -9.89 -4.78 -20.75
C PHE A 270 -11.43 -4.86 -20.52
N HIS A 271 -11.88 -4.81 -19.27
CA HIS A 271 -13.32 -4.92 -18.93
C HIS A 271 -14.14 -3.71 -19.36
N GLN A 272 -13.56 -2.52 -19.37
CA GLN A 272 -14.27 -1.33 -19.84
C GLN A 272 -14.47 -1.35 -21.35
N THR A 273 -13.47 -1.87 -22.08
CA THR A 273 -13.56 -2.02 -23.52
C THR A 273 -14.51 -3.15 -23.92
N ASN A 274 -14.47 -4.30 -23.25
CA ASN A 274 -15.49 -5.35 -23.46
C ASN A 274 -16.89 -4.82 -23.15
N GLY A 275 -17.03 -4.04 -22.07
CA GLY A 275 -18.32 -3.46 -21.69
C GLY A 275 -18.88 -2.54 -22.76
N ALA A 276 -18.02 -1.73 -23.42
CA ALA A 276 -18.38 -0.88 -24.54
C ALA A 276 -18.69 -1.69 -25.81
N ASN A 277 -17.90 -2.70 -26.13
CA ASN A 277 -18.13 -3.58 -27.28
C ASN A 277 -19.49 -4.30 -27.17
N SER A 278 -19.88 -4.80 -26.00
CA SER A 278 -21.21 -5.40 -25.80
C SER A 278 -22.35 -4.41 -26.07
N VAL A 279 -22.14 -3.13 -25.79
CA VAL A 279 -23.13 -2.07 -26.09
C VAL A 279 -23.17 -1.80 -27.60
N ASP A 280 -22.04 -1.86 -28.28
CA ASP A 280 -21.96 -1.72 -29.74
C ASP A 280 -22.58 -2.93 -30.47
N GLU A 281 -22.36 -4.15 -29.97
CA GLU A 281 -23.05 -5.38 -30.43
C GLU A 281 -24.56 -5.26 -30.25
N LEU A 282 -25.02 -4.70 -29.12
CA LEU A 282 -26.44 -4.45 -28.89
C LEU A 282 -27.00 -3.39 -29.85
N ARG A 283 -26.20 -2.38 -30.19
CA ARG A 283 -26.56 -1.38 -31.20
C ARG A 283 -26.71 -2.03 -32.58
N GLN A 284 -25.82 -2.94 -32.95
CA GLN A 284 -25.93 -3.70 -34.20
C GLN A 284 -27.17 -4.62 -34.19
N PHE A 285 -27.45 -5.29 -33.07
CA PHE A 285 -28.65 -6.14 -32.94
C PHE A 285 -29.97 -5.37 -33.18
N TYR A 286 -30.01 -4.09 -32.80
CA TYR A 286 -31.17 -3.22 -33.00
C TYR A 286 -31.12 -2.41 -34.31
N SER A 287 -29.97 -2.28 -34.98
CA SER A 287 -29.90 -1.61 -36.28
C SER A 287 -30.66 -2.38 -37.37
N ASP A 288 -30.80 -3.68 -37.19
CA ASP A 288 -31.50 -4.58 -38.11
C ASP A 288 -33.03 -4.63 -37.85
N LYS A 289 -33.54 -3.80 -36.93
CA LYS A 289 -34.96 -3.74 -36.54
C LYS A 289 -35.48 -2.32 -36.72
N ASP A 290 -36.66 -2.16 -37.32
CA ASP A 290 -37.27 -0.85 -37.53
C ASP A 290 -37.44 -0.08 -36.20
N GLY A 291 -36.91 1.16 -36.13
CA GLY A 291 -37.04 2.06 -34.98
C GLY A 291 -35.80 2.91 -34.68
N ASP A 292 -35.88 3.75 -33.64
CA ASP A 292 -34.71 4.49 -33.11
C ASP A 292 -33.82 3.53 -32.31
N THR A 293 -32.77 3.04 -32.98
CA THR A 293 -31.77 2.12 -32.43
C THR A 293 -31.18 2.61 -31.10
N GLU A 294 -30.90 3.91 -30.96
CA GLU A 294 -30.22 4.43 -29.78
C GLU A 294 -31.18 4.50 -28.58
N GLN A 295 -32.46 4.82 -28.82
CA GLN A 295 -33.49 4.75 -27.78
C GLN A 295 -33.74 3.30 -27.32
N GLN A 296 -33.77 2.35 -28.26
CA GLN A 296 -33.95 0.93 -27.97
C GLN A 296 -32.78 0.36 -27.16
N VAL A 297 -31.54 0.67 -27.54
CA VAL A 297 -30.33 0.28 -26.80
C VAL A 297 -30.38 0.83 -25.36
N LYS A 298 -30.71 2.13 -25.19
CA LYS A 298 -30.81 2.75 -23.87
C LYS A 298 -31.89 2.11 -23.00
N GLN A 299 -33.07 1.84 -23.57
CA GLN A 299 -34.15 1.17 -22.84
C GLN A 299 -33.77 -0.25 -22.46
N HIS A 300 -33.16 -1.01 -23.38
CA HIS A 300 -32.70 -2.37 -23.12
C HIS A 300 -31.69 -2.41 -21.97
N LEU A 301 -30.62 -1.61 -22.05
CA LEU A 301 -29.59 -1.56 -21.00
C LEU A 301 -30.15 -1.10 -19.65
N LYS A 302 -31.13 -0.20 -19.66
CA LYS A 302 -31.81 0.25 -18.43
C LYS A 302 -32.64 -0.85 -17.81
N ILE A 303 -33.40 -1.61 -18.61
CA ILE A 303 -34.20 -2.74 -18.11
C ILE A 303 -33.27 -3.84 -17.59
N LEU A 304 -32.30 -4.25 -18.40
CA LEU A 304 -31.33 -5.29 -18.06
C LEU A 304 -30.53 -4.93 -16.80
N GLY A 305 -29.98 -3.71 -16.76
CA GLY A 305 -29.23 -3.20 -15.62
C GLY A 305 -30.08 -3.17 -14.34
N ARG A 306 -31.35 -2.78 -14.44
CA ARG A 306 -32.28 -2.75 -13.30
C ARG A 306 -32.65 -4.15 -12.81
N SER A 307 -32.89 -5.09 -13.72
CA SER A 307 -33.15 -6.50 -13.36
C SER A 307 -31.94 -7.11 -12.65
N ILE A 308 -30.73 -6.87 -13.15
CA ILE A 308 -29.49 -7.34 -12.52
C ILE A 308 -29.30 -6.69 -11.15
N SER A 309 -29.37 -5.36 -11.07
CA SER A 309 -29.12 -4.65 -9.82
C SER A 309 -30.11 -5.06 -8.73
N GLN A 310 -31.40 -5.21 -9.05
CA GLN A 310 -32.43 -5.65 -8.09
C GLN A 310 -32.13 -7.05 -7.52
N VAL A 311 -31.73 -8.02 -8.35
CA VAL A 311 -31.38 -9.36 -7.85
C VAL A 311 -30.09 -9.33 -7.03
N LEU A 312 -29.07 -8.57 -7.47
CA LEU A 312 -27.81 -8.46 -6.73
C LEU A 312 -27.99 -7.73 -5.38
N GLU A 313 -28.98 -6.85 -5.25
CA GLU A 313 -29.29 -6.15 -4.00
C GLU A 313 -30.13 -6.94 -3.00
N GLN A 314 -30.83 -7.98 -3.43
CA GLN A 314 -31.59 -8.87 -2.54
C GLN A 314 -30.68 -9.66 -1.60
N ASP A 315 -31.21 -10.23 -0.53
CA ASP A 315 -30.45 -11.14 0.31
C ASP A 315 -30.37 -12.53 -0.33
N GLY A 316 -29.26 -13.24 -0.10
CA GLY A 316 -29.06 -14.60 -0.61
C GLY A 316 -27.63 -14.88 -1.08
N SER A 317 -27.33 -16.17 -1.27
CA SER A 317 -26.03 -16.63 -1.77
C SER A 317 -25.80 -16.24 -3.23
N LEU A 318 -24.56 -16.36 -3.70
CA LEU A 318 -24.23 -16.11 -5.10
C LEU A 318 -24.99 -17.08 -6.03
N GLU A 319 -25.11 -18.35 -5.63
CA GLU A 319 -25.82 -19.40 -6.37
C GLU A 319 -27.32 -19.10 -6.49
N GLN A 320 -27.94 -18.62 -5.40
CA GLN A 320 -29.34 -18.19 -5.42
C GLN A 320 -29.55 -17.01 -6.38
N LYS A 321 -28.64 -16.03 -6.37
CA LYS A 321 -28.69 -14.89 -7.30
C LYS A 321 -28.51 -15.32 -8.76
N ILE A 322 -27.58 -16.23 -9.03
CA ILE A 322 -27.38 -16.81 -10.37
C ILE A 322 -28.67 -17.52 -10.82
N ALA A 323 -29.30 -18.31 -9.95
CA ALA A 323 -30.56 -19.00 -10.27
C ALA A 323 -31.70 -18.00 -10.56
N MET A 324 -31.84 -16.94 -9.76
CA MET A 324 -32.85 -15.89 -9.97
C MET A 324 -32.63 -15.13 -11.28
N LEU A 325 -31.39 -14.77 -11.61
CA LEU A 325 -31.06 -14.14 -12.89
C LEU A 325 -31.36 -15.08 -14.07
N ASN A 326 -31.07 -16.37 -13.93
CA ASN A 326 -31.33 -17.36 -14.97
C ASN A 326 -32.83 -17.49 -15.28
N VAL A 327 -33.70 -17.41 -14.27
CA VAL A 327 -35.17 -17.35 -14.43
C VAL A 327 -35.61 -16.07 -15.17
N LEU A 328 -34.91 -14.95 -14.96
CA LEU A 328 -35.14 -13.70 -15.70
C LEU A 328 -34.52 -13.71 -17.11
N GLY A 329 -33.96 -14.83 -17.55
CA GLY A 329 -33.32 -14.95 -18.87
C GLY A 329 -31.90 -14.39 -18.94
N ILE A 330 -31.20 -14.25 -17.81
CA ILE A 330 -29.86 -13.68 -17.72
C ILE A 330 -28.92 -14.73 -17.12
N GLU A 331 -27.96 -15.24 -17.89
CA GLU A 331 -26.94 -16.15 -17.36
C GLU A 331 -25.80 -15.34 -16.77
N MET A 332 -25.52 -15.53 -15.48
CA MET A 332 -24.44 -14.85 -14.78
C MET A 332 -23.27 -15.81 -14.56
N SER A 333 -22.05 -15.37 -14.90
CA SER A 333 -20.81 -16.08 -14.59
C SER A 333 -19.75 -15.12 -14.02
N LEU A 334 -18.77 -15.67 -13.30
CA LEU A 334 -17.66 -14.92 -12.74
C LEU A 334 -16.49 -14.95 -13.70
N ASP A 335 -15.89 -13.79 -13.93
CA ASP A 335 -14.63 -13.65 -14.65
C ASP A 335 -13.49 -13.35 -13.66
N SER A 336 -12.75 -12.27 -13.85
CA SER A 336 -11.53 -11.94 -13.12
C SER A 336 -11.77 -10.93 -12.00
N VAL A 337 -10.85 -10.86 -11.04
CA VAL A 337 -10.84 -9.81 -10.01
C VAL A 337 -9.97 -8.64 -10.46
N ARG A 338 -10.58 -7.47 -10.69
CA ARG A 338 -9.87 -6.22 -11.00
C ARG A 338 -9.33 -5.60 -9.72
N GLN A 339 -8.02 -5.33 -9.67
CA GLN A 339 -7.41 -4.53 -8.59
C GLN A 339 -7.14 -3.11 -9.07
N THR A 340 -7.59 -2.12 -8.30
CA THR A 340 -7.40 -0.70 -8.60
C THR A 340 -6.35 -0.10 -7.66
N GLN A 341 -5.48 0.74 -8.21
CA GLN A 341 -4.54 1.54 -7.42
C GLN A 341 -5.29 2.66 -6.71
N SER A 342 -5.11 2.79 -5.40
CA SER A 342 -5.59 3.98 -4.67
C SER A 342 -4.74 5.22 -5.02
N ARG A 343 -5.29 6.43 -4.82
CA ARG A 343 -4.53 7.71 -4.92
C ARG A 343 -3.24 7.73 -4.07
N SER A 344 -3.10 6.84 -3.11
CA SER A 344 -1.91 6.71 -2.24
C SER A 344 -0.83 5.75 -2.76
N GLY A 345 -0.99 5.19 -3.97
CA GLY A 345 0.01 4.31 -4.61
C GLY A 345 0.10 2.89 -4.05
N LYS A 346 -0.72 2.52 -3.06
CA LYS A 346 -0.83 1.13 -2.59
C LYS A 346 -1.81 0.35 -3.48
N PHE A 347 -1.31 -0.72 -4.12
CA PHE A 347 -2.15 -1.73 -4.78
C PHE A 347 -2.94 -2.55 -3.75
N GLY A 348 -4.15 -2.97 -4.11
CA GLY A 348 -4.91 -3.99 -3.37
C GLY A 348 -5.92 -3.50 -2.32
N LYS A 349 -6.23 -2.19 -2.24
CA LYS A 349 -7.30 -1.69 -1.35
C LYS A 349 -8.69 -1.66 -2.00
N ASP A 350 -8.76 -1.54 -3.33
CA ASP A 350 -10.02 -1.51 -4.08
C ASP A 350 -10.02 -2.61 -5.14
N ALA A 351 -10.49 -3.81 -4.78
CA ALA A 351 -10.64 -4.95 -5.67
C ALA A 351 -12.12 -5.23 -5.96
N GLU A 352 -12.44 -5.55 -7.21
CA GLU A 352 -13.80 -5.76 -7.72
C GLU A 352 -13.87 -7.06 -8.53
N GLN A 353 -14.86 -7.93 -8.26
CA GLN A 353 -15.15 -9.08 -9.11
C GLN A 353 -15.83 -8.62 -10.40
N ILE A 354 -15.32 -9.06 -11.54
CA ILE A 354 -16.00 -8.87 -12.82
C ILE A 354 -16.97 -10.01 -13.07
N PHE A 355 -18.19 -9.65 -13.43
CA PHE A 355 -19.26 -10.56 -13.81
C PHE A 355 -19.52 -10.46 -15.31
N ASN A 356 -19.89 -11.58 -15.90
CA ASN A 356 -20.42 -11.66 -17.26
C ASN A 356 -21.91 -12.02 -17.16
N PHE A 357 -22.75 -11.22 -17.80
CA PHE A 357 -24.21 -11.34 -17.85
C PHE A 357 -24.62 -11.57 -19.30
N LYS A 358 -24.90 -12.82 -19.67
CA LYS A 358 -25.41 -13.17 -20.99
C LYS A 358 -26.93 -13.01 -21.01
N ASP A 359 -27.41 -12.06 -21.79
CA ASP A 359 -28.84 -11.88 -22.04
C ASP A 359 -29.32 -12.93 -23.04
N LYS A 360 -30.20 -13.85 -22.62
CA LYS A 360 -30.74 -14.90 -23.52
C LYS A 360 -31.59 -14.34 -24.64
N LYS A 361 -32.14 -13.12 -24.50
CA LYS A 361 -32.98 -12.51 -25.52
C LYS A 361 -32.15 -12.06 -26.74
N THR A 362 -30.97 -11.51 -26.50
CA THR A 362 -30.09 -10.98 -27.56
C THR A 362 -28.91 -11.90 -27.87
N GLY A 363 -28.56 -12.80 -26.95
CA GLY A 363 -27.36 -13.63 -27.00
C GLY A 363 -26.08 -12.91 -26.56
N ILE A 364 -26.15 -11.60 -26.31
CA ILE A 364 -25.00 -10.74 -26.03
C ILE A 364 -24.59 -10.87 -24.57
N THR A 365 -23.28 -10.85 -24.31
CA THR A 365 -22.72 -10.90 -22.97
C THR A 365 -22.23 -9.53 -22.53
N PHE A 366 -22.84 -8.99 -21.48
CA PHE A 366 -22.48 -7.72 -20.85
C PHE A 366 -21.60 -7.95 -19.62
N ASN A 367 -20.83 -6.95 -19.23
CA ASN A 367 -20.10 -6.99 -17.96
C ASN A 367 -20.42 -5.79 -17.07
N ASN A 368 -19.80 -5.69 -15.89
CA ASN A 368 -20.03 -4.60 -14.94
C ASN A 368 -19.94 -3.20 -15.57
N TYR A 369 -19.09 -3.03 -16.59
CA TYR A 369 -18.82 -1.74 -17.24
C TYR A 369 -19.73 -1.44 -18.43
N SER A 370 -20.56 -2.39 -18.88
CA SER A 370 -21.62 -2.15 -19.86
C SER A 370 -22.73 -1.25 -19.31
N PHE A 371 -22.85 -1.15 -17.99
CA PHE A 371 -23.90 -0.40 -17.31
C PHE A 371 -23.40 0.95 -16.79
N SER A 372 -24.33 1.88 -16.56
CA SER A 372 -24.05 3.22 -16.02
C SER A 372 -25.01 3.59 -14.88
N GLY A 373 -24.74 4.71 -14.20
CA GLY A 373 -25.63 5.24 -13.16
C GLY A 373 -25.76 4.35 -11.92
N LYS A 374 -26.98 4.28 -11.37
CA LYS A 374 -27.29 3.58 -10.11
C LYS A 374 -27.09 2.06 -10.23
N ASP A 375 -27.42 1.48 -11.36
CA ASP A 375 -27.31 0.03 -11.58
C ASP A 375 -25.84 -0.42 -11.59
N LYS A 376 -24.97 0.32 -12.30
CA LYS A 376 -23.52 0.11 -12.23
C LYS A 376 -23.00 0.16 -10.80
N TYR A 377 -23.44 1.15 -10.03
CA TYR A 377 -23.02 1.31 -8.64
C TYR A 377 -23.42 0.10 -7.78
N ALA A 378 -24.66 -0.38 -7.92
CA ALA A 378 -25.14 -1.56 -7.21
C ALA A 378 -24.35 -2.82 -7.59
N ILE A 379 -24.11 -3.05 -8.89
CA ILE A 379 -23.29 -4.16 -9.39
C ILE A 379 -21.87 -4.08 -8.81
N SER A 380 -21.24 -2.90 -8.87
CA SER A 380 -19.89 -2.68 -8.37
C SER A 380 -19.79 -2.86 -6.85
N ALA A 381 -20.83 -2.43 -6.11
CA ALA A 381 -20.89 -2.59 -4.66
C ALA A 381 -20.96 -4.07 -4.26
N TYR A 382 -21.79 -4.84 -4.95
CA TYR A 382 -21.86 -6.29 -4.75
C TYR A 382 -20.55 -6.99 -5.14
N ALA A 383 -19.96 -6.63 -6.28
CA ALA A 383 -18.68 -7.15 -6.75
C ALA A 383 -17.54 -6.95 -5.74
N LYS A 384 -17.41 -5.75 -5.17
CA LYS A 384 -16.40 -5.43 -4.15
C LYS A 384 -16.65 -6.17 -2.83
N LYS A 385 -17.92 -6.29 -2.44
CA LYS A 385 -18.33 -7.07 -1.26
C LYS A 385 -17.95 -8.53 -1.43
N LEU A 386 -18.22 -9.13 -2.59
CA LEU A 386 -17.90 -10.53 -2.88
C LEU A 386 -16.39 -10.82 -2.75
N VAL A 387 -15.53 -9.99 -3.35
CA VAL A 387 -14.07 -10.12 -3.23
C VAL A 387 -13.62 -9.97 -1.78
N SER A 388 -14.20 -9.02 -1.05
CA SER A 388 -13.87 -8.80 0.36
C SER A 388 -14.27 -10.00 1.23
N ARG A 389 -15.43 -10.61 0.97
CA ARG A 389 -15.89 -11.85 1.62
C ARG A 389 -14.95 -13.02 1.31
N GLN A 390 -14.64 -13.26 0.03
CA GLN A 390 -13.74 -14.34 -0.38
C GLN A 390 -12.34 -14.19 0.23
N LYS A 391 -11.80 -12.96 0.26
CA LYS A 391 -10.51 -12.68 0.90
C LYS A 391 -10.56 -13.00 2.39
N LYS A 392 -11.61 -12.57 3.10
CA LYS A 392 -11.77 -12.85 4.53
C LYS A 392 -11.96 -14.35 4.80
N GLN A 393 -12.71 -15.06 3.95
CA GLN A 393 -12.84 -16.52 4.03
C GLN A 393 -11.49 -17.23 3.83
N ASN A 394 -10.69 -16.78 2.86
CA ASN A 394 -9.36 -17.33 2.60
C ASN A 394 -8.35 -17.02 3.71
N GLU A 395 -8.39 -15.81 4.29
CA GLU A 395 -7.62 -15.48 5.50
C GLU A 395 -8.05 -16.37 6.68
N SER A 396 -9.37 -16.61 6.80
CA SER A 396 -9.93 -17.52 7.79
C SER A 396 -9.47 -18.96 7.61
N ASN A 397 -9.26 -19.41 6.37
CA ASN A 397 -8.76 -20.77 6.09
C ASN A 397 -7.24 -20.91 6.32
N LYS A 398 -6.46 -19.82 6.24
CA LYS A 398 -5.00 -19.82 6.40
C LYS A 398 -4.54 -19.64 7.84
N GLN A 399 -5.25 -18.84 8.63
CA GLN A 399 -5.15 -18.85 10.09
C GLN A 399 -6.09 -19.95 10.60
N LYS A 400 -5.89 -20.56 11.77
CA LYS A 400 -6.86 -21.52 12.33
C LYS A 400 -8.15 -20.80 12.80
N ASN A 401 -8.89 -20.14 11.90
CA ASN A 401 -10.15 -19.46 12.19
C ASN A 401 -11.30 -20.27 11.56
N PRO A 402 -12.21 -20.87 12.36
CA PRO A 402 -12.98 -22.03 11.90
C PRO A 402 -14.36 -21.71 11.28
N PHE A 403 -14.77 -20.44 11.18
CA PHE A 403 -16.16 -20.13 10.85
C PHE A 403 -16.40 -19.74 9.39
N ASP A 404 -17.40 -20.41 8.83
CA ASP A 404 -18.03 -20.07 7.55
C ASP A 404 -18.81 -18.76 7.68
N LEU A 405 -18.45 -17.76 6.86
CA LEU A 405 -19.08 -16.44 6.83
C LEU A 405 -20.59 -16.51 6.59
N ASP A 406 -21.07 -17.45 5.78
CA ASP A 406 -22.50 -17.59 5.46
C ASP A 406 -23.28 -18.09 6.68
N LYS A 407 -22.67 -18.97 7.49
CA LYS A 407 -23.28 -19.46 8.74
C LYS A 407 -23.31 -18.37 9.81
N VAL A 408 -22.24 -17.57 9.93
CA VAL A 408 -22.21 -16.42 10.84
C VAL A 408 -23.30 -15.41 10.46
N GLU A 409 -23.43 -15.10 9.17
CA GLU A 409 -24.47 -14.21 8.65
C GLU A 409 -25.89 -14.74 8.94
N ALA A 410 -26.15 -16.03 8.67
CA ALA A 410 -27.45 -16.65 8.91
C ALA A 410 -27.87 -16.59 10.39
N VAL A 411 -26.93 -16.81 11.31
CA VAL A 411 -27.18 -16.70 12.76
C VAL A 411 -27.54 -15.26 13.14
N ILE A 412 -26.79 -14.26 12.66
CA ILE A 412 -27.07 -12.86 12.95
C ILE A 412 -28.45 -12.46 12.39
N GLN A 413 -28.77 -12.89 11.16
CA GLN A 413 -30.08 -12.62 10.56
C GLN A 413 -31.24 -13.29 11.31
N ASP A 414 -31.08 -14.53 11.78
CA ASP A 414 -32.10 -15.20 12.61
C ASP A 414 -32.38 -14.41 13.90
N ARG A 415 -31.32 -13.97 14.60
CA ARG A 415 -31.44 -13.14 15.80
C ARG A 415 -32.16 -11.83 15.51
N LEU A 416 -31.78 -11.12 14.43
CA LEU A 416 -32.43 -9.88 14.03
C LEU A 416 -33.93 -10.10 13.70
N LYS A 417 -34.27 -11.19 12.99
CA LYS A 417 -35.68 -11.55 12.68
C LYS A 417 -36.50 -11.84 13.94
N ARG A 418 -35.90 -12.45 14.97
CA ARG A 418 -36.57 -12.65 16.27
C ARG A 418 -36.82 -11.32 16.97
N THR A 419 -35.84 -10.42 16.98
CA THR A 419 -36.00 -9.08 17.54
C THR A 419 -37.06 -8.27 16.81
N ARG A 420 -37.13 -8.34 15.48
CA ARG A 420 -38.20 -7.70 14.70
C ARG A 420 -39.59 -8.20 15.08
N ARG A 421 -39.73 -9.52 15.32
CA ARG A 421 -40.99 -10.12 15.81
C ARG A 421 -41.33 -9.65 17.22
N PHE A 422 -40.34 -9.53 18.11
CA PHE A 422 -40.52 -8.96 19.44
C PHE A 422 -41.05 -7.52 19.38
N ILE A 423 -40.41 -6.63 18.61
CA ILE A 423 -40.87 -5.24 18.44
C ILE A 423 -42.32 -5.21 17.95
N LYS A 424 -42.64 -6.01 16.93
CA LYS A 424 -44.00 -6.10 16.39
C LYS A 424 -45.01 -6.54 17.46
N SER A 425 -44.70 -7.60 18.19
CA SER A 425 -45.55 -8.12 19.26
C SER A 425 -45.75 -7.10 20.39
N GLU A 426 -44.71 -6.39 20.81
CA GLU A 426 -44.81 -5.37 21.86
C GLU A 426 -45.63 -4.16 21.41
N ILE A 427 -45.47 -3.74 20.15
CA ILE A 427 -46.32 -2.69 19.56
C ILE A 427 -47.79 -3.12 19.54
N GLU A 428 -48.08 -4.36 19.11
CA GLU A 428 -49.44 -4.91 19.05
C GLU A 428 -50.06 -5.13 20.45
N THR A 429 -49.25 -5.53 21.43
CA THR A 429 -49.72 -5.81 22.80
C THR A 429 -49.96 -4.53 23.60
N ARG A 430 -49.08 -3.53 23.46
CA ARG A 430 -49.19 -2.25 24.16
C ARG A 430 -50.10 -1.24 23.45
N GLN A 431 -50.67 -1.63 22.30
CA GLN A 431 -51.67 -0.87 21.53
C GLN A 431 -53.04 -0.69 22.25
N ILE A 432 -53.17 -1.03 23.53
CA ILE A 432 -54.39 -0.86 24.31
C ILE A 432 -54.59 0.61 24.76
N GLU A 433 -53.57 1.48 24.74
CA GLU A 433 -53.68 2.86 25.29
C GLU A 433 -53.59 4.01 24.28
N PHE A 434 -53.20 3.77 23.01
CA PHE A 434 -52.94 4.85 22.03
C PHE A 434 -53.94 4.93 20.87
N GLN A 435 -55.16 4.40 21.03
CA GLN A 435 -56.20 4.54 20.01
C GLN A 435 -56.90 5.90 20.12
N ASP A 436 -56.79 6.67 19.03
CA ASP A 436 -57.48 7.92 18.71
C ASP A 436 -57.42 9.05 19.74
N THR A 437 -56.38 9.89 19.67
CA THR A 437 -56.49 11.30 20.15
C THR A 437 -55.38 12.19 19.57
N ASP A 438 -55.77 13.35 19.07
CA ASP A 438 -54.96 14.27 18.25
C ASP A 438 -54.05 15.23 19.05
N SER A 439 -53.74 14.92 20.33
CA SER A 439 -52.95 15.81 21.19
C SER A 439 -51.44 15.70 20.93
N ALA A 440 -50.72 16.82 21.06
CA ALA A 440 -49.27 16.85 20.89
C ALA A 440 -48.53 16.02 21.97
N ASP A 441 -49.07 15.95 23.18
CA ASP A 441 -48.48 15.23 24.31
C ASP A 441 -48.52 13.71 24.10
N LEU A 442 -49.64 13.17 23.60
CA LEU A 442 -49.77 11.75 23.29
C LEU A 442 -48.87 11.31 22.12
N ARG A 443 -48.60 12.21 21.17
CA ARG A 443 -47.61 11.97 20.10
C ARG A 443 -46.20 11.89 20.68
N ALA A 444 -45.86 12.80 21.59
CA ALA A 444 -44.56 12.79 22.27
C ALA A 444 -44.37 11.52 23.12
N ASP A 445 -45.41 11.09 23.84
CA ASP A 445 -45.37 9.86 24.65
C ASP A 445 -45.22 8.61 23.78
N LYS A 446 -45.93 8.55 22.64
CA LYS A 446 -45.79 7.48 21.65
C LYS A 446 -44.39 7.44 21.05
N GLU A 447 -43.83 8.60 20.68
CA GLU A 447 -42.47 8.68 20.14
C GLU A 447 -41.42 8.25 21.17
N LYS A 448 -41.56 8.70 22.42
CA LYS A 448 -40.70 8.29 23.54
C LYS A 448 -40.79 6.79 23.79
N PHE A 449 -41.99 6.24 23.86
CA PHE A 449 -42.22 4.80 24.02
C PHE A 449 -41.56 4.00 22.88
N LEU A 450 -41.75 4.41 21.62
CA LEU A 450 -41.15 3.73 20.47
C LEU A 450 -39.61 3.81 20.49
N LYS A 451 -39.05 4.92 20.95
CA LYS A 451 -37.60 5.08 21.15
C LYS A 451 -37.07 4.10 22.20
N GLU A 452 -37.71 4.05 23.37
CA GLU A 452 -37.34 3.17 24.47
C GLU A 452 -37.46 1.69 24.08
N LEU A 453 -38.55 1.31 23.41
CA LEU A 453 -38.76 -0.05 22.92
C LEU A 453 -37.70 -0.46 21.90
N LYS A 454 -37.30 0.44 20.99
CA LYS A 454 -36.25 0.15 20.00
C LYS A 454 -34.88 0.02 20.64
N LEU A 455 -34.56 0.85 21.65
CA LEU A 455 -33.33 0.73 22.43
C LEU A 455 -33.29 -0.61 23.21
N GLU A 456 -34.41 -0.99 23.85
CA GLU A 456 -34.56 -2.29 24.50
C GLU A 456 -34.38 -3.44 23.50
N ALA A 457 -35.00 -3.34 22.33
CA ALA A 457 -34.88 -4.33 21.28
C ALA A 457 -33.43 -4.46 20.76
N PHE A 458 -32.68 -3.36 20.66
CA PHE A 458 -31.26 -3.40 20.32
C PHE A 458 -30.43 -4.14 21.38
N LYS A 459 -30.66 -3.86 22.67
CA LYS A 459 -29.99 -4.59 23.76
C LYS A 459 -30.31 -6.08 23.72
N ARG A 460 -31.59 -6.44 23.59
CA ARG A 460 -32.02 -7.83 23.41
C ARG A 460 -31.38 -8.49 22.19
N PHE A 461 -31.25 -7.78 21.08
CA PHE A 461 -30.54 -8.27 19.90
C PHE A 461 -29.07 -8.54 20.20
N SER A 462 -28.38 -7.59 20.83
CA SER A 462 -26.99 -7.74 21.30
C SER A 462 -26.83 -8.95 22.22
N ASP A 463 -27.65 -9.06 23.26
CA ASP A 463 -27.57 -10.15 24.25
C ASP A 463 -27.81 -11.51 23.60
N SER A 464 -28.81 -11.60 22.70
CA SER A 464 -29.10 -12.83 21.96
C SER A 464 -27.96 -13.28 21.03
N LEU A 465 -27.08 -12.36 20.63
CA LEU A 465 -25.88 -12.65 19.86
C LEU A 465 -24.75 -13.13 20.77
N VAL A 466 -24.62 -12.56 21.98
CA VAL A 466 -23.64 -13.00 22.97
C VAL A 466 -23.87 -14.47 23.33
N GLU A 467 -25.11 -14.92 23.46
CA GLU A 467 -25.48 -16.33 23.68
C GLU A 467 -24.89 -17.30 22.64
N VAL A 468 -24.76 -16.85 21.40
CA VAL A 468 -24.17 -17.63 20.30
C VAL A 468 -22.70 -17.29 20.06
N GLY A 469 -22.08 -16.61 21.02
CA GLY A 469 -20.68 -16.22 21.03
C GLY A 469 -20.32 -15.14 20.02
N ILE A 470 -21.26 -14.27 19.65
CA ILE A 470 -21.05 -13.10 18.79
C ILE A 470 -21.23 -11.83 19.62
N VAL A 471 -20.27 -10.92 19.56
CA VAL A 471 -20.35 -9.61 20.23
C VAL A 471 -20.38 -8.49 19.20
N ILE A 472 -21.25 -7.51 19.38
CA ILE A 472 -21.35 -6.34 18.50
C ILE A 472 -20.47 -5.22 19.06
N GLU A 473 -19.56 -4.71 18.23
CA GLU A 473 -18.89 -3.43 18.45
C GLU A 473 -19.43 -2.43 17.44
N VAL A 474 -20.20 -1.45 17.90
CA VAL A 474 -20.70 -0.35 17.07
C VAL A 474 -20.19 0.98 17.61
N ASN A 475 -19.64 1.81 16.73
CA ASN A 475 -19.13 3.14 17.12
C ASN A 475 -20.15 4.25 16.84
N TYR A 476 -19.89 5.46 17.35
CA TYR A 476 -20.74 6.65 17.18
C TYR A 476 -20.93 7.09 15.71
N GLN A 477 -20.15 6.56 14.76
CA GLN A 477 -20.28 6.83 13.33
C GLN A 477 -21.15 5.77 12.61
N GLY A 478 -21.70 4.80 13.35
CA GLY A 478 -22.46 3.67 12.82
C GLY A 478 -21.59 2.63 12.09
N HIS A 479 -20.28 2.60 12.35
CA HIS A 479 -19.43 1.49 11.90
C HIS A 479 -19.55 0.33 12.87
N LEU A 480 -19.89 -0.85 12.35
CA LEU A 480 -20.15 -2.05 13.15
C LEU A 480 -19.20 -3.19 12.76
N VAL A 481 -18.68 -3.87 13.78
CA VAL A 481 -17.90 -5.11 13.68
C VAL A 481 -18.56 -6.17 14.55
N TYR A 482 -18.77 -7.36 13.97
CA TYR A 482 -19.21 -8.55 14.70
C TYR A 482 -17.98 -9.36 15.11
N TRP A 483 -17.83 -9.64 16.40
CA TRP A 483 -16.73 -10.41 16.95
C TRP A 483 -17.22 -11.82 17.29
N LYS A 484 -16.73 -12.85 16.62
CA LYS A 484 -17.14 -14.25 16.89
C LYS A 484 -16.06 -14.96 17.70
N ASN A 485 -16.46 -15.58 18.82
CA ASN A 485 -15.57 -16.38 19.66
C ASN A 485 -15.07 -17.65 18.93
N ASN A 486 -13.80 -18.00 19.14
CA ASN A 486 -13.18 -19.19 18.60
C ASN A 486 -13.65 -20.40 19.44
N PRO A 487 -14.17 -21.48 18.83
CA PRO A 487 -14.69 -22.62 19.58
C PRO A 487 -13.57 -23.47 20.19
N SER A 488 -12.34 -23.37 19.65
CA SER A 488 -11.15 -24.02 20.22
C SER A 488 -10.48 -23.20 21.31
N ASP A 489 -10.83 -21.93 21.43
CA ASP A 489 -10.30 -21.02 22.43
C ASP A 489 -11.34 -19.91 22.68
N LEU A 490 -12.21 -20.12 23.66
CA LEU A 490 -13.30 -19.19 23.98
C LEU A 490 -12.80 -17.81 24.38
N THR A 491 -11.49 -17.67 24.67
CA THR A 491 -10.90 -16.36 24.90
C THR A 491 -10.70 -15.59 23.60
N LYS A 492 -10.55 -16.22 22.43
CA LYS A 492 -10.25 -15.51 21.18
C LYS A 492 -11.50 -15.13 20.39
N TYR A 493 -11.55 -13.92 19.87
CA TYR A 493 -12.64 -13.39 19.05
C TYR A 493 -12.10 -12.86 17.73
N HIS A 494 -12.72 -13.25 16.63
CA HIS A 494 -12.31 -12.84 15.28
C HIS A 494 -13.23 -11.74 14.73
N ASP A 495 -12.64 -10.74 14.05
CA ASP A 495 -13.37 -9.60 13.51
C ASP A 495 -14.08 -9.90 12.19
N TYR A 496 -15.37 -9.57 12.14
CA TYR A 496 -16.18 -9.59 10.92
C TYR A 496 -16.81 -8.21 10.72
N LYS A 497 -16.22 -7.40 9.84
CA LYS A 497 -16.77 -6.07 9.51
C LYS A 497 -18.16 -6.23 8.91
N SER A 498 -19.11 -5.43 9.37
CA SER A 498 -20.49 -5.45 8.85
C SER A 498 -20.58 -5.29 7.34
N SER A 499 -19.64 -4.58 6.70
CA SER A 499 -19.55 -4.45 5.24
C SER A 499 -19.39 -5.78 4.48
N LEU A 500 -19.08 -6.87 5.17
CA LEU A 500 -19.04 -8.21 4.60
C LEU A 500 -20.45 -8.80 4.45
N PHE A 501 -21.43 -8.39 5.25
CA PHE A 501 -22.76 -9.01 5.36
C PHE A 501 -23.85 -8.25 4.58
N SER A 502 -25.08 -8.77 4.57
CA SER A 502 -26.28 -8.19 3.94
C SER A 502 -26.55 -6.75 4.39
N LYS A 503 -27.34 -6.01 3.60
CA LYS A 503 -27.63 -4.60 3.87
C LYS A 503 -28.21 -4.40 5.27
N ASP A 504 -29.12 -5.28 5.69
CA ASP A 504 -29.76 -5.26 7.00
C ASP A 504 -28.77 -5.36 8.17
N LEU A 505 -27.60 -5.97 7.96
CA LEU A 505 -26.56 -6.15 8.98
C LEU A 505 -25.47 -5.07 8.94
N LEU A 506 -25.63 -4.04 8.09
CA LEU A 506 -24.72 -2.91 8.07
C LEU A 506 -24.92 -2.06 9.32
N GLY A 507 -23.83 -1.60 9.93
CA GLY A 507 -23.90 -0.81 11.17
C GLY A 507 -24.82 0.41 11.08
N LYS A 508 -24.81 1.12 9.95
CA LYS A 508 -25.71 2.26 9.73
C LYS A 508 -27.18 1.86 9.65
N ASN A 509 -27.48 0.69 9.08
CA ASN A 509 -28.85 0.19 8.98
C ASN A 509 -29.33 -0.31 10.34
N ILE A 510 -28.48 -0.99 11.12
CA ILE A 510 -28.79 -1.35 12.51
C ILE A 510 -29.05 -0.10 13.36
N VAL A 511 -28.19 0.91 13.28
CA VAL A 511 -28.37 2.19 13.98
C VAL A 511 -29.67 2.87 13.58
N GLN A 512 -30.03 2.86 12.29
CA GLN A 512 -31.27 3.45 11.80
C GLN A 512 -32.51 2.64 12.19
N GLU A 513 -32.45 1.31 12.12
CA GLU A 513 -33.57 0.40 12.43
C GLU A 513 -33.99 0.53 13.89
N PHE A 514 -33.02 0.55 14.80
CA PHE A 514 -33.24 0.72 16.24
C PHE A 514 -33.24 2.18 16.70
N ASP A 515 -33.16 3.13 15.77
CA ASP A 515 -33.11 4.56 16.06
C ASP A 515 -32.10 4.88 17.20
N LEU A 516 -30.83 4.47 17.06
CA LEU A 516 -29.83 4.67 18.12
C LEU A 516 -29.21 6.06 18.01
N SER A 517 -29.27 6.85 19.09
CA SER A 517 -28.59 8.13 19.19
C SER A 517 -27.08 7.96 19.43
N ARG A 518 -26.34 9.07 19.33
CA ARG A 518 -24.91 9.08 19.66
C ARG A 518 -24.65 8.66 21.10
N ASP A 519 -25.51 9.11 22.02
CA ASP A 519 -25.36 8.83 23.45
C ASP A 519 -25.69 7.37 23.75
N ASP A 520 -26.75 6.83 23.13
CA ASP A 520 -27.08 5.39 23.22
C ASP A 520 -25.89 4.50 22.81
N LEU A 521 -25.18 4.88 21.73
CA LEU A 521 -24.02 4.15 21.24
C LEU A 521 -22.80 4.28 22.15
N ILE A 522 -22.60 5.44 22.77
CA ILE A 522 -21.53 5.66 23.76
C ILE A 522 -21.80 4.84 25.02
N ASP A 523 -23.04 4.87 25.50
CA ASP A 523 -23.47 4.15 26.70
C ASP A 523 -23.42 2.65 26.49
N TYR A 524 -23.91 2.15 25.36
CA TYR A 524 -23.74 0.74 24.97
C TYR A 524 -22.25 0.36 24.92
N GLY A 525 -21.42 1.22 24.31
CA GLY A 525 -19.98 1.02 24.23
C GLY A 525 -19.33 0.87 25.60
N LYS A 526 -19.71 1.72 26.57
CA LYS A 526 -19.13 1.73 27.93
C LYS A 526 -19.68 0.63 28.83
N ASN A 527 -20.99 0.42 28.81
CA ASN A 527 -21.67 -0.36 29.84
C ASN A 527 -21.94 -1.81 29.40
N ASP A 528 -22.24 -2.03 28.13
CA ASP A 528 -22.64 -3.35 27.63
C ASP A 528 -21.47 -4.03 26.90
N TYR A 529 -20.85 -3.33 25.93
CA TYR A 529 -19.75 -3.87 25.13
C TYR A 529 -18.46 -4.09 25.94
N MET A 530 -18.02 -3.09 26.73
CA MET A 530 -16.80 -3.21 27.54
C MET A 530 -16.97 -4.16 28.73
N ALA A 531 -18.19 -4.37 29.23
CA ALA A 531 -18.46 -5.38 30.25
C ALA A 531 -18.12 -6.80 29.77
N ILE A 532 -18.26 -7.06 28.47
CA ILE A 532 -17.90 -8.32 27.85
C ILE A 532 -16.37 -8.43 27.66
N PHE A 533 -15.71 -7.36 27.18
CA PHE A 533 -14.28 -7.37 26.94
C PHE A 533 -13.52 -6.43 27.90
N GLN A 534 -13.39 -6.88 29.13
CA GLN A 534 -12.83 -6.06 30.20
C GLN A 534 -11.35 -5.71 29.95
N ASN A 535 -10.53 -6.58 29.34
CA ASN A 535 -9.14 -6.30 28.94
C ASN A 535 -8.77 -6.92 27.59
N HIS A 536 -8.57 -6.10 26.56
CA HIS A 536 -8.30 -6.60 25.22
C HIS A 536 -6.79 -6.65 24.92
N LYS A 537 -6.23 -7.83 24.63
CA LYS A 537 -4.96 -7.92 23.89
C LYS A 537 -5.26 -7.77 22.40
N TYR A 538 -4.89 -6.63 21.81
CA TYR A 538 -5.18 -6.35 20.41
C TYR A 538 -4.14 -6.96 19.47
N SER A 539 -4.59 -7.83 18.58
CA SER A 539 -4.00 -7.93 17.24
C SER A 539 -5.00 -7.32 16.23
N LYS A 540 -4.54 -6.89 15.05
CA LYS A 540 -5.41 -6.18 14.07
C LYS A 540 -6.73 -6.89 13.71
N HIS A 541 -6.85 -8.20 13.98
CA HIS A 541 -7.99 -9.05 13.59
C HIS A 541 -8.47 -10.03 14.67
N ILE A 542 -7.91 -9.98 15.89
CA ILE A 542 -8.26 -10.90 16.99
C ILE A 542 -8.30 -10.13 18.32
N LYS A 543 -9.40 -10.30 19.06
CA LYS A 543 -9.60 -9.85 20.45
C LYS A 543 -9.49 -11.05 21.40
N TYR A 544 -9.06 -10.81 22.63
CA TYR A 544 -8.96 -11.83 23.67
C TYR A 544 -9.86 -11.44 24.86
N LEU A 545 -10.68 -12.36 25.38
CA LEU A 545 -11.35 -12.28 26.68
C LEU A 545 -10.38 -12.77 27.76
N GLU A 546 -10.34 -12.08 28.88
CA GLU A 546 -9.71 -12.58 30.12
C GLU A 546 -10.83 -13.03 31.06
N ILE A 547 -10.66 -14.16 31.78
CA ILE A 547 -11.58 -14.55 32.86
C ILE A 547 -10.77 -14.96 34.10
N GLY A 548 -11.09 -14.30 35.23
CA GLY A 548 -10.77 -14.74 36.60
C GLY A 548 -10.98 -13.62 37.65
N GLU A 549 -11.64 -13.92 38.78
CA GLU A 549 -12.03 -12.98 39.85
C GLU A 549 -10.85 -12.33 40.61
N SER A 550 -9.64 -12.90 40.53
CA SER A 550 -8.41 -12.24 40.98
C SER A 550 -7.97 -11.10 40.05
N GLN A 551 -8.61 -10.95 38.88
CA GLN A 551 -8.20 -10.06 37.80
C GLN A 551 -8.96 -8.72 37.73
N SER A 552 -9.99 -8.45 38.55
CA SER A 552 -10.58 -7.10 38.61
C SER A 552 -9.59 -6.08 39.20
N LYS A 553 -8.74 -6.50 40.15
CA LYS A 553 -7.60 -5.71 40.65
C LYS A 553 -6.48 -5.55 39.62
N THR A 554 -6.35 -6.50 38.69
CA THR A 554 -5.36 -6.49 37.59
C THR A 554 -5.87 -5.75 36.35
N LEU A 555 -7.13 -5.30 36.33
CA LEU A 555 -7.77 -4.63 35.21
C LEU A 555 -7.51 -3.11 35.20
N ASP A 556 -7.62 -2.46 36.36
CA ASP A 556 -7.16 -1.07 36.56
C ASP A 556 -5.65 -0.97 36.34
N GLU A 557 -4.91 -1.98 36.81
CA GLU A 557 -3.49 -2.18 36.54
C GLU A 557 -3.22 -2.37 35.03
N TYR A 558 -4.00 -3.17 34.30
CA TYR A 558 -3.84 -3.35 32.85
C TYR A 558 -4.20 -2.10 32.03
N TYR A 559 -5.24 -1.35 32.36
CA TYR A 559 -5.56 -0.08 31.67
C TYR A 559 -4.54 1.01 31.98
N THR A 560 -3.99 1.03 33.21
CA THR A 560 -2.86 1.86 33.60
C THR A 560 -1.61 1.45 32.79
N LEU A 561 -1.26 0.17 32.74
CA LEU A 561 -0.14 -0.35 31.94
C LEU A 561 -0.35 -0.23 30.42
N TRP A 562 -1.59 -0.27 29.91
CA TRP A 562 -1.93 -0.12 28.49
C TRP A 562 -1.88 1.35 28.03
N SER A 563 -2.35 2.28 28.86
CA SER A 563 -2.20 3.73 28.61
C SER A 563 -0.72 4.14 28.62
N LEU A 564 0.08 3.59 29.53
CA LEU A 564 1.53 3.76 29.60
C LEU A 564 2.27 3.10 28.43
N ASN A 565 1.88 1.88 28.03
CA ASN A 565 2.50 1.16 26.90
C ASN A 565 2.19 1.77 25.53
N LYS A 566 0.99 2.34 25.33
CA LYS A 566 0.60 2.99 24.07
C LYS A 566 1.38 4.29 23.80
N ALA A 567 1.89 4.93 24.86
CA ALA A 567 2.69 6.15 24.75
C ALA A 567 4.18 5.88 24.45
N LYS A 568 4.77 4.74 24.86
CA LYS A 568 6.25 4.56 24.91
C LYS A 568 6.79 3.15 24.59
N SER A 569 6.04 2.33 23.83
CA SER A 569 6.24 0.87 23.63
C SER A 569 7.63 0.34 23.22
N ASN A 570 8.59 1.20 22.86
CA ASN A 570 9.93 0.80 22.43
C ASN A 570 11.02 0.93 23.52
N THR A 571 10.74 1.56 24.67
CA THR A 571 11.79 1.96 25.62
C THR A 571 11.69 1.32 27.00
N TYR A 572 10.48 1.13 27.53
CA TYR A 572 10.26 0.66 28.91
C TYR A 572 9.31 -0.54 28.97
N ASP A 573 9.52 -1.37 29.97
CA ASP A 573 8.57 -2.38 30.47
C ASP A 573 8.10 -1.95 31.86
N TYR A 574 6.95 -2.45 32.29
CA TYR A 574 6.28 -1.97 33.49
C TYR A 574 5.78 -3.16 34.31
N LEU A 575 5.96 -3.09 35.63
CA LEU A 575 5.42 -4.06 36.60
C LEU A 575 4.69 -3.25 37.68
N TYR A 576 3.47 -3.62 38.01
CA TYR A 576 2.74 -3.04 39.14
C TYR A 576 2.40 -4.19 40.10
N ASP A 577 2.24 -3.88 41.38
CA ASP A 577 1.96 -4.88 42.43
C ASP A 577 0.72 -4.53 43.26
N GLY A 578 -0.08 -3.56 42.81
CA GLY A 578 -1.26 -3.05 43.50
C GLY A 578 -1.02 -1.78 44.32
N LYS A 579 0.23 -1.43 44.63
CA LYS A 579 0.60 -0.19 45.36
C LYS A 579 1.79 0.54 44.75
N THR A 580 2.68 -0.18 44.07
CA THR A 580 3.95 0.29 43.55
C THR A 580 4.04 0.03 42.05
N LEU A 581 4.27 1.08 41.25
CA LEU A 581 4.57 0.99 39.83
C LEU A 581 6.08 0.94 39.61
N SER A 582 6.60 -0.22 39.25
CA SER A 582 7.98 -0.41 38.82
C SER A 582 8.11 -0.21 37.30
N ILE A 583 9.05 0.63 36.89
CA ILE A 583 9.39 0.92 35.49
C ILE A 583 10.77 0.34 35.20
N LEU A 584 10.86 -0.49 34.17
CA LEU A 584 12.06 -1.20 33.75
C LEU A 584 12.49 -0.76 32.35
N SER A 585 13.79 -0.84 32.07
CA SER A 585 14.33 -0.64 30.73
C SER A 585 14.01 -1.85 29.85
N LYS A 586 13.28 -1.68 28.76
CA LYS A 586 12.93 -2.81 27.86
C LYS A 586 14.15 -3.47 27.21
N LYS A 587 15.19 -2.67 26.95
CA LYS A 587 16.45 -3.15 26.33
C LYS A 587 17.31 -3.98 27.30
N SER A 588 17.33 -3.61 28.58
CA SER A 588 18.23 -4.23 29.57
C SER A 588 17.50 -5.06 30.63
N GLN A 589 16.17 -5.00 30.66
CA GLN A 589 15.29 -5.63 31.67
C GLN A 589 15.61 -5.22 33.11
N ARG A 590 16.25 -4.06 33.31
CA ARG A 590 16.65 -3.55 34.63
C ARG A 590 15.60 -2.57 35.19
N PRO A 591 15.28 -2.63 36.50
CA PRO A 591 14.42 -1.63 37.14
C PRO A 591 15.10 -0.27 37.14
N LEU A 592 14.36 0.76 36.76
CA LEU A 592 14.81 2.15 36.67
C LEU A 592 14.19 2.99 37.78
N ILE A 593 12.87 2.92 37.97
CA ILE A 593 12.16 3.60 39.05
C ILE A 593 11.02 2.74 39.60
N GLN A 594 10.64 2.97 40.85
CA GLN A 594 9.43 2.47 41.48
C GLN A 594 8.66 3.66 42.04
N ALA A 595 7.41 3.82 41.65
CA ALA A 595 6.55 4.90 42.08
C ALA A 595 5.46 4.34 43.01
N THR A 596 5.37 4.85 44.23
CA THR A 596 4.41 4.43 45.24
C THR A 596 3.51 5.61 45.56
N GLN A 597 2.20 5.45 45.37
CA GLN A 597 1.26 6.50 45.75
C GLN A 597 1.13 6.52 47.28
N ILE A 598 1.38 7.68 47.89
CA ILE A 598 1.23 7.88 49.33
C ILE A 598 -0.16 8.43 49.64
N ASP A 599 -0.63 9.39 48.84
CA ASP A 599 -1.97 9.98 48.92
C ASP A 599 -2.43 10.51 47.55
N ASP A 600 -3.59 11.18 47.49
CA ASP A 600 -4.19 11.70 46.26
C ASP A 600 -3.33 12.77 45.54
N LYS A 601 -2.33 13.34 46.22
CA LYS A 601 -1.49 14.45 45.72
C LYS A 601 0.01 14.15 45.74
N THR A 602 0.43 13.06 46.38
CA THR A 602 1.84 12.75 46.64
C THR A 602 2.19 11.35 46.16
N ILE A 603 3.22 11.28 45.31
CA ILE A 603 3.80 10.04 44.81
C ILE A 603 5.27 10.01 45.21
N GLU A 604 5.69 8.94 45.89
CA GLU A 604 7.08 8.71 46.24
C GLU A 604 7.77 7.87 45.16
N TYR A 605 8.96 8.31 44.72
CA TYR A 605 9.76 7.60 43.73
C TYR A 605 11.03 7.04 44.37
N SER A 606 11.20 5.73 44.31
CA SER A 606 12.49 5.05 44.51
C SER A 606 13.17 4.87 43.14
N SER A 607 14.46 5.16 43.02
CA SER A 607 15.16 5.14 41.74
C SER A 607 16.44 4.31 41.78
N ASN A 608 16.84 3.78 40.62
CA ASN A 608 18.04 2.98 40.50
C ASN A 608 19.28 3.87 40.31
N THR A 609 20.02 4.05 41.40
CA THR A 609 21.23 4.87 41.50
C THR A 609 22.39 4.47 40.60
N HIS A 610 22.37 3.25 40.05
CA HIS A 610 23.39 2.80 39.10
C HIS A 610 23.13 3.30 37.67
N TYR A 611 21.92 3.79 37.36
CA TYR A 611 21.52 4.26 36.03
C TYR A 611 20.76 5.60 36.08
N PRO A 612 21.39 6.66 36.64
CA PRO A 612 20.68 7.87 37.03
C PRO A 612 20.02 8.59 35.84
N GLU A 613 20.71 8.67 34.70
CA GLU A 613 20.16 9.29 33.48
C GLU A 613 18.95 8.51 32.92
N GLN A 614 18.94 7.18 33.03
CA GLN A 614 17.83 6.36 32.50
C GLN A 614 16.61 6.42 33.42
N ALA A 615 16.83 6.45 34.73
CA ALA A 615 15.78 6.70 35.72
C ALA A 615 15.17 8.10 35.54
N ALA A 616 16.00 9.13 35.38
CA ALA A 616 15.56 10.49 35.06
C ALA A 616 14.71 10.54 33.77
N ARG A 617 15.15 9.86 32.71
CA ARG A 617 14.40 9.75 31.45
C ARG A 617 13.05 9.08 31.63
N ALA A 618 12.94 8.09 32.50
CA ALA A 618 11.67 7.47 32.84
C ALA A 618 10.77 8.50 33.55
N ILE A 619 11.25 9.10 34.65
CA ILE A 619 10.47 10.10 35.41
C ILE A 619 10.00 11.24 34.52
N PHE A 620 10.90 11.86 33.74
CA PHE A 620 10.58 12.95 32.81
C PHE A 620 9.49 12.56 31.83
N SER A 621 9.63 11.36 31.26
CA SER A 621 8.69 10.83 30.29
C SER A 621 7.31 10.69 30.91
N HIS A 622 7.21 10.09 32.09
CA HIS A 622 5.93 9.87 32.77
C HIS A 622 5.29 11.17 33.23
N GLY A 623 6.05 12.06 33.87
CA GLY A 623 5.57 13.39 34.28
C GLY A 623 5.05 14.22 33.11
N LEU A 624 5.64 14.10 31.91
CA LEU A 624 5.16 14.80 30.72
C LEU A 624 3.77 14.34 30.27
N ASP A 625 3.43 13.08 30.47
CA ASP A 625 2.09 12.57 30.16
C ASP A 625 1.10 12.96 31.26
N ASP A 626 1.53 12.91 32.52
CA ASP A 626 0.70 13.33 33.66
C ASP A 626 0.28 14.79 33.51
N ILE A 627 1.18 15.71 33.14
CA ILE A 627 0.81 17.13 32.93
C ILE A 627 -0.11 17.35 31.74
N ARG A 628 -0.10 16.48 30.72
CA ARG A 628 -0.96 16.60 29.54
C ARG A 628 -2.38 16.17 29.84
N ASN A 629 -2.55 15.27 30.81
CA ASN A 629 -3.84 14.77 31.26
C ASN A 629 -4.37 15.51 32.51
N ALA A 630 -3.50 16.23 33.22
CA ALA A 630 -3.88 17.07 34.35
C ALA A 630 -4.64 18.33 33.92
N GLU A 631 -5.43 18.87 34.84
CA GLU A 631 -6.14 20.14 34.66
C GLU A 631 -5.20 21.28 34.24
N LYS A 632 -5.74 22.25 33.51
CA LYS A 632 -4.96 23.39 33.01
C LYS A 632 -4.42 24.19 34.20
N GLY A 633 -3.09 24.28 34.31
CA GLY A 633 -2.41 25.02 35.37
C GLY A 633 -1.79 24.17 36.48
N THR A 634 -2.08 22.86 36.53
CA THR A 634 -1.45 21.96 37.52
C THR A 634 0.06 21.86 37.31
N THR A 635 0.85 22.07 38.37
CA THR A 635 2.32 21.95 38.36
C THR A 635 2.74 20.75 39.21
N PHE A 636 3.70 19.98 38.73
CA PHE A 636 4.28 18.83 39.43
C PHE A 636 5.67 19.21 39.90
N THR A 637 5.90 19.10 41.22
CA THR A 637 7.18 19.42 41.85
C THR A 637 7.82 18.15 42.38
N TYR A 638 9.06 17.88 41.97
CA TYR A 638 9.87 16.77 42.44
C TYR A 638 10.86 17.27 43.49
N GLY A 639 10.89 16.63 44.66
CA GLY A 639 11.81 16.95 45.75
C GLY A 639 12.28 15.69 46.47
N MET A 640 13.37 15.81 47.23
CA MET A 640 13.87 14.73 48.06
C MET A 640 12.97 14.54 49.29
N SER A 641 12.69 13.29 49.69
CA SER A 641 11.90 12.99 50.88
C SER A 641 12.48 13.61 52.16
N ASN A 642 13.81 13.80 52.21
CA ASN A 642 14.48 14.65 53.20
C ASN A 642 15.06 15.89 52.52
N PRO A 643 14.47 17.09 52.73
CA PRO A 643 14.90 18.32 52.09
C PRO A 643 16.37 18.69 52.38
N ASN A 644 16.93 18.26 53.51
CA ASN A 644 18.31 18.59 53.90
C ASN A 644 19.38 17.69 53.25
N GLN A 645 18.99 16.70 52.45
CA GLN A 645 19.94 15.83 51.74
C GLN A 645 20.36 16.43 50.39
N PRO A 646 21.59 16.15 49.91
CA PRO A 646 22.00 16.51 48.56
C PRO A 646 21.05 15.93 47.50
N LEU A 647 20.78 16.70 46.46
CA LEU A 647 19.94 16.26 45.33
C LEU A 647 20.55 15.00 44.69
N SER A 648 19.74 13.97 44.44
CA SER A 648 20.21 12.74 43.80
C SER A 648 20.60 12.96 42.33
N GLU A 649 21.48 12.12 41.80
CA GLU A 649 21.96 12.21 40.41
C GLU A 649 20.82 12.10 39.39
N GLU A 650 19.82 11.25 39.66
CA GLU A 650 18.60 11.13 38.86
C GLU A 650 17.84 12.45 38.78
N MET A 651 17.69 13.14 39.92
CA MET A 651 16.96 14.39 40.00
C MET A 651 17.73 15.53 39.32
N LYS A 652 19.06 15.52 39.39
CA LYS A 652 19.90 16.44 38.59
C LYS A 652 19.69 16.22 37.10
N HIS A 653 19.75 14.98 36.62
CA HIS A 653 19.48 14.66 35.23
C HIS A 653 18.05 15.00 34.81
N LEU A 654 17.06 14.78 35.67
CA LEU A 654 15.66 15.13 35.43
C LEU A 654 15.50 16.64 35.25
N HIS A 655 16.11 17.43 36.13
CA HIS A 655 16.12 18.89 36.03
C HIS A 655 16.70 19.34 34.68
N VAL A 656 17.89 18.83 34.31
CA VAL A 656 18.52 19.12 33.00
C VAL A 656 17.58 18.76 31.85
N MET A 657 16.93 17.59 31.88
CA MET A 657 15.98 17.20 30.84
C MET A 657 14.77 18.14 30.72
N ILE A 658 14.26 18.62 31.85
CA ILE A 658 13.13 19.56 31.90
C ILE A 658 13.54 20.88 31.26
N ILE A 659 14.59 21.54 31.74
CA ILE A 659 14.97 22.88 31.29
C ILE A 659 15.42 22.89 29.82
N PHE A 660 16.00 21.80 29.31
CA PHE A 660 16.37 21.65 27.90
C PHE A 660 15.24 21.13 26.99
N SER A 661 14.08 20.76 27.55
CA SER A 661 12.95 20.21 26.79
C SER A 661 12.45 21.19 25.74
N LYS A 662 12.13 20.69 24.55
CA LYS A 662 11.48 21.49 23.49
C LYS A 662 9.99 21.70 23.77
N ASP A 663 9.38 20.85 24.60
CA ASP A 663 7.98 20.95 24.99
C ASP A 663 7.81 22.06 26.04
N LYS A 664 7.02 23.08 25.70
CA LYS A 664 6.77 24.23 26.58
C LYS A 664 6.05 23.81 27.86
N LEU A 665 5.13 22.85 27.78
CA LEU A 665 4.39 22.35 28.95
C LEU A 665 5.34 21.72 29.97
N ALA A 666 6.34 20.96 29.50
CA ALA A 666 7.34 20.34 30.37
C ALA A 666 8.09 21.41 31.18
N ARG A 667 8.58 22.47 30.51
CA ARG A 667 9.36 23.54 31.15
C ARG A 667 8.55 24.35 32.16
N GLU A 668 7.28 24.60 31.85
CA GLU A 668 6.42 25.43 32.70
C GLU A 668 5.83 24.67 33.89
N ARG A 669 5.54 23.37 33.73
CA ARG A 669 4.69 22.61 34.68
C ARG A 669 5.39 21.46 35.37
N LEU A 670 6.63 21.10 35.00
CA LEU A 670 7.47 20.18 35.77
C LEU A 670 8.56 21.00 36.45
N LYS A 671 8.72 20.83 37.76
CA LYS A 671 9.74 21.54 38.55
C LYS A 671 10.49 20.56 39.43
N VAL A 672 11.79 20.77 39.61
CA VAL A 672 12.63 20.01 40.53
C VAL A 672 13.14 21.00 41.56
N ASP A 673 13.01 20.66 42.85
CA ASP A 673 13.64 21.42 43.93
C ASP A 673 15.16 21.24 43.85
N THR A 674 15.86 22.34 43.55
CA THR A 674 17.31 22.38 43.32
C THR A 674 18.06 23.05 44.47
N SER A 675 17.38 23.35 45.58
CA SER A 675 17.94 24.06 46.74
C SER A 675 19.23 23.44 47.30
N ASN A 676 19.42 22.13 47.17
CA ASN A 676 20.59 21.38 47.64
C ASN A 676 21.32 20.60 46.51
N ALA A 677 21.42 21.17 45.30
CA ALA A 677 21.97 20.51 44.11
C ALA A 677 23.45 20.82 43.84
N THR A 678 24.37 20.06 44.43
CA THR A 678 25.81 20.17 44.11
C THR A 678 26.15 19.60 42.72
N GLY A 679 27.00 20.26 41.93
CA GLY A 679 27.46 19.75 40.63
C GLY A 679 26.42 19.76 39.49
N LEU A 680 25.27 20.41 39.69
CA LEU A 680 24.22 20.53 38.66
C LEU A 680 24.68 21.39 37.47
N ASP A 681 25.46 22.45 37.73
CA ASP A 681 25.96 23.36 36.69
C ASP A 681 26.84 22.64 35.66
N GLU A 682 27.70 21.71 36.09
CA GLU A 682 28.54 20.91 35.17
C GLU A 682 27.68 20.03 34.24
N LEU A 683 26.57 19.47 34.73
CA LEU A 683 25.64 18.68 33.92
C LEU A 683 24.86 19.54 32.92
N ILE A 684 24.46 20.75 33.33
CA ILE A 684 23.83 21.74 32.45
C ILE A 684 24.79 22.14 31.33
N GLU A 685 26.05 22.44 31.67
CA GLU A 685 27.09 22.77 30.69
C GLU A 685 27.32 21.65 29.68
N LYS A 686 27.45 20.43 30.15
CA LYS A 686 27.67 19.25 29.31
C LYS A 686 26.50 18.98 28.35
N GLU A 687 25.25 19.11 28.80
CA GLU A 687 24.10 18.94 27.91
C GLU A 687 23.97 20.13 26.95
N MET A 688 24.31 21.36 27.35
CA MET A 688 24.36 22.50 26.44
C MET A 688 25.36 22.26 25.30
N ASP A 689 26.58 21.83 25.60
CA ASP A 689 27.61 21.53 24.59
C ASP A 689 27.12 20.54 23.52
N LYS A 690 26.42 19.51 23.98
CA LYS A 690 25.82 18.48 23.12
C LYS A 690 24.70 19.06 22.26
N GLN A 691 23.82 19.88 22.82
CA GLN A 691 22.73 20.53 22.08
C GLN A 691 23.27 21.51 21.03
N LEU A 692 24.28 22.29 21.38
CA LEU A 692 24.99 23.19 20.45
C LEU A 692 25.59 22.40 19.28
N GLY A 693 26.33 21.31 19.56
CA GLY A 693 26.92 20.48 18.53
C GLY A 693 25.90 19.81 17.60
N PHE A 694 24.73 19.41 18.10
CA PHE A 694 23.65 18.90 17.25
C PHE A 694 23.00 19.99 16.40
N ALA A 695 22.77 21.16 16.97
CA ALA A 695 22.17 22.29 16.28
C ALA A 695 23.08 22.80 15.14
N GLU A 696 24.40 22.87 15.37
CA GLU A 696 25.39 23.22 14.35
C GLU A 696 25.37 22.23 13.17
N LYS A 697 25.45 20.92 13.45
CA LYS A 697 25.38 19.88 12.40
C LYS A 697 24.07 19.94 11.62
N ALA A 698 22.95 20.18 12.29
CA ALA A 698 21.64 20.32 11.65
C ALA A 698 21.57 21.58 10.77
N PHE A 699 22.19 22.67 11.19
CA PHE A 699 22.30 23.90 10.41
C PHE A 699 23.16 23.69 9.16
N GLU A 700 24.37 23.15 9.31
CA GLU A 700 25.31 22.89 8.20
C GLU A 700 24.70 22.01 7.11
N LYS A 701 24.02 20.92 7.50
CA LYS A 701 23.34 20.02 6.56
C LYS A 701 22.31 20.73 5.69
N ASN A 702 21.68 21.78 6.22
CA ASN A 702 20.63 22.52 5.53
C ASN A 702 21.12 23.81 4.86
N LEU A 703 22.36 24.23 5.14
CA LEU A 703 22.92 25.50 4.68
C LEU A 703 22.97 25.59 3.14
N ALA A 704 23.47 24.56 2.46
CA ALA A 704 23.55 24.56 0.99
C ALA A 704 22.19 24.76 0.33
N LYS A 705 21.13 24.16 0.90
CA LYS A 705 19.76 24.33 0.43
C LYS A 705 19.24 25.74 0.73
N ALA A 706 19.52 26.26 1.91
CA ALA A 706 19.14 27.61 2.32
C ALA A 706 19.71 28.68 1.37
N ILE A 707 20.99 28.54 1.00
CA ILE A 707 21.69 29.43 0.07
C ILE A 707 21.05 29.39 -1.30
N LYS A 708 20.74 28.19 -1.81
CA LYS A 708 20.08 28.00 -3.10
C LYS A 708 18.69 28.60 -3.13
N ASP A 709 17.89 28.35 -2.08
CA ASP A 709 16.48 28.74 -2.03
C ASP A 709 16.29 30.19 -1.53
N LYS A 710 17.38 30.87 -1.13
CA LYS A 710 17.41 32.23 -0.57
C LYS A 710 16.45 32.43 0.61
N LYS A 711 16.15 31.35 1.33
CA LYS A 711 15.28 31.36 2.52
C LYS A 711 15.71 30.31 3.55
N TYR A 712 15.43 30.58 4.82
CA TYR A 712 15.69 29.63 5.91
C TYR A 712 14.64 29.73 7.02
N ASN A 713 14.31 28.58 7.63
CA ASN A 713 13.39 28.52 8.76
C ASN A 713 14.11 27.98 10.01
N PHE A 714 14.18 28.81 11.04
CA PHE A 714 14.72 28.46 12.34
C PHE A 714 13.68 27.74 13.19
N THR A 715 14.16 26.77 13.98
CA THR A 715 13.39 25.87 14.81
C THR A 715 14.18 25.57 16.09
N ASN A 716 13.52 24.99 17.08
CA ASN A 716 14.18 24.50 18.30
C ASN A 716 15.29 23.47 18.03
N SER A 717 15.28 22.78 16.88
CA SER A 717 16.25 21.73 16.58
C SER A 717 17.52 22.20 15.89
N ASN A 718 17.50 23.34 15.20
CA ASN A 718 18.66 23.89 14.50
C ASN A 718 19.22 25.16 15.15
N ALA A 719 18.46 25.82 16.02
CA ALA A 719 18.87 27.08 16.65
C ALA A 719 18.55 27.19 18.15
N LEU A 720 18.06 26.12 18.78
CA LEU A 720 17.81 26.08 20.24
C LEU A 720 16.94 27.24 20.75
N LEU A 721 15.99 27.70 19.94
CA LEU A 721 15.20 28.91 20.21
C LEU A 721 14.45 28.85 21.55
N HIS A 722 14.07 27.66 22.00
CA HIS A 722 13.38 27.45 23.27
C HIS A 722 14.25 27.68 24.52
N LEU A 723 15.57 27.82 24.37
CA LEU A 723 16.51 28.06 25.47
C LEU A 723 16.83 29.55 25.67
N ILE A 724 16.64 30.37 24.63
CA ILE A 724 17.11 31.76 24.59
C ILE A 724 16.47 32.61 25.69
N ASP A 725 15.16 32.42 25.94
CA ASP A 725 14.39 33.15 26.95
C ASP A 725 13.84 32.21 28.03
N ASN A 726 14.51 31.09 28.30
CA ASN A 726 14.10 30.16 29.35
C ASN A 726 14.67 30.60 30.71
N PRO A 727 13.85 31.08 31.67
CA PRO A 727 14.34 31.58 32.96
C PRO A 727 15.02 30.50 33.81
N ASP A 728 14.72 29.21 33.57
CA ASP A 728 15.33 28.10 34.31
C ASP A 728 16.72 27.69 33.75
N ILE A 729 17.17 28.27 32.63
CA ILE A 729 18.51 28.05 32.09
C ILE A 729 19.45 29.14 32.63
N PRO A 730 20.66 28.82 33.13
CA PRO A 730 21.61 29.82 33.56
C PRO A 730 21.92 30.84 32.45
N TYR A 731 21.99 32.13 32.80
CA TYR A 731 22.16 33.21 31.83
C TYR A 731 23.37 33.03 30.91
N SER A 732 24.50 32.55 31.46
CA SER A 732 25.70 32.23 30.68
C SER A 732 25.43 31.21 29.55
N GLN A 733 24.55 30.23 29.78
CA GLN A 733 24.18 29.22 28.78
C GLN A 733 23.15 29.78 27.78
N GLN A 734 22.23 30.65 28.21
CA GLN A 734 21.34 31.38 27.30
C GLN A 734 22.15 32.21 26.30
N GLU A 735 23.20 32.89 26.75
CA GLU A 735 24.11 33.65 25.89
C GLU A 735 24.80 32.77 24.85
N ARG A 736 25.24 31.55 25.22
CA ARG A 736 25.81 30.59 24.24
C ARG A 736 24.81 30.18 23.16
N ALA A 737 23.53 30.00 23.51
CA ALA A 737 22.48 29.74 22.53
C ALA A 737 22.21 30.97 21.62
N ARG A 738 22.24 32.20 22.18
CA ARG A 738 22.16 33.45 21.41
C ARG A 738 23.35 33.62 20.47
N GLU A 739 24.56 33.31 20.92
CA GLU A 739 25.77 33.35 20.10
C GLU A 739 25.70 32.39 18.91
N LEU A 740 25.19 31.16 19.12
CA LEU A 740 24.95 30.20 18.05
C LEU A 740 23.95 30.75 17.03
N LEU A 741 22.79 31.24 17.48
CA LEU A 741 21.78 31.82 16.59
C LEU A 741 22.35 33.02 15.81
N ASN A 742 23.07 33.91 16.49
CA ASN A 742 23.73 35.06 15.86
C ASN A 742 24.75 34.60 14.81
N LYS A 743 25.58 33.59 15.10
CA LYS A 743 26.54 33.00 14.14
C LYS A 743 25.83 32.42 12.91
N GLN A 744 24.73 31.70 13.10
CA GLN A 744 23.94 31.11 12.01
C GLN A 744 23.26 32.17 11.14
N ILE A 745 22.61 33.17 11.74
CA ILE A 745 22.00 34.31 11.03
C ILE A 745 23.08 35.06 10.23
N SER A 746 24.21 35.37 10.86
CA SER A 746 25.34 36.05 10.22
C SER A 746 25.84 35.28 9.00
N THR A 747 25.95 33.95 9.14
CA THR A 747 26.36 33.05 8.04
C THR A 747 25.36 33.09 6.88
N LEU A 748 24.06 33.05 7.17
CA LEU A 748 23.01 33.13 6.15
C LEU A 748 23.00 34.49 5.43
N LEU A 749 23.10 35.60 6.17
CA LEU A 749 23.16 36.95 5.60
C LEU A 749 24.44 37.18 4.78
N ALA A 750 25.57 36.60 5.19
CA ALA A 750 26.82 36.62 4.41
C ALA A 750 26.75 35.77 3.12
N ASN A 751 25.71 34.96 2.95
CA ASN A 751 25.39 34.19 1.73
C ASN A 751 24.15 34.75 0.98
N ASP A 752 23.75 35.98 1.31
CA ASP A 752 22.58 36.68 0.77
C ASP A 752 21.25 35.92 0.98
N VAL A 753 21.12 35.19 2.07
CA VAL A 753 19.85 34.56 2.49
C VAL A 753 19.15 35.52 3.44
N VAL A 754 18.20 36.29 2.91
CA VAL A 754 17.50 37.36 3.65
C VAL A 754 16.10 36.98 4.14
N ASN A 755 15.48 35.95 3.56
CA ASN A 755 14.15 35.49 3.97
C ASN A 755 14.26 34.48 5.12
N LEU A 756 14.35 35.01 6.34
CA LEU A 756 14.49 34.24 7.57
C LEU A 756 13.15 34.16 8.31
N LYS A 757 12.74 32.96 8.73
CA LYS A 757 11.48 32.72 9.44
C LYS A 757 11.67 31.89 10.70
N SER A 758 10.80 32.11 11.69
CA SER A 758 10.68 31.30 12.89
C SER A 758 9.25 31.35 13.41
N ASN A 759 8.77 30.24 13.97
CA ASN A 759 7.48 30.18 14.66
C ASN A 759 7.60 30.42 16.18
N TYR A 760 8.82 30.60 16.70
CA TYR A 760 9.11 30.63 18.14
C TYR A 760 9.63 31.98 18.64
N VAL A 761 10.32 32.72 17.77
CA VAL A 761 10.91 34.03 18.08
C VAL A 761 10.58 34.97 16.93
N ASN A 762 10.22 36.22 17.23
CA ASN A 762 10.13 37.27 16.22
C ASN A 762 11.55 37.62 15.75
N LEU A 763 11.97 37.06 14.62
CA LEU A 763 13.34 37.21 14.13
C LEU A 763 13.67 38.64 13.73
N ASP A 764 12.73 39.41 13.19
CA ASP A 764 13.00 40.79 12.79
C ASP A 764 13.30 41.67 14.02
N SER A 765 12.51 41.51 15.07
CA SER A 765 12.75 42.16 16.37
C SER A 765 14.07 41.68 16.99
N TYR A 766 14.34 40.37 16.98
CA TYR A 766 15.57 39.80 17.52
C TYR A 766 16.83 40.29 16.78
N ILE A 767 16.80 40.32 15.44
CA ILE A 767 17.91 40.80 14.60
C ILE A 767 18.15 42.28 14.84
N SER A 768 17.09 43.09 14.97
CA SER A 768 17.21 44.52 15.31
C SER A 768 17.91 44.73 16.65
N MET A 769 17.53 43.98 17.69
CA MET A 769 18.13 44.06 19.02
C MET A 769 19.60 43.57 19.05
N ASN A 770 19.98 42.66 18.15
CA ASN A 770 21.32 42.06 18.09
C ASN A 770 22.15 42.55 16.88
N HIS A 771 21.72 43.65 16.25
CA HIS A 771 22.22 44.10 14.93
C HIS A 771 23.73 44.26 14.87
N LYS A 772 24.35 44.81 15.92
CA LYS A 772 25.81 45.02 16.01
C LYS A 772 26.56 43.69 15.98
N ALA A 773 26.20 42.75 16.86
CA ALA A 773 26.85 41.44 16.96
C ALA A 773 26.67 40.58 15.70
N ILE A 774 25.52 40.68 15.04
CA ILE A 774 25.23 39.95 13.79
C ILE A 774 26.01 40.54 12.61
N ASN A 775 26.03 41.86 12.46
CA ASN A 775 26.74 42.49 11.33
C ASN A 775 28.26 42.39 11.45
N ASP A 776 28.83 42.51 12.64
CA ASP A 776 30.26 42.37 12.86
C ASP A 776 30.73 40.96 12.46
N LYS A 777 29.98 39.92 12.86
CA LYS A 777 30.24 38.53 12.45
C LYS A 777 29.99 38.29 10.95
N ALA A 778 28.93 38.83 10.38
CA ALA A 778 28.64 38.68 8.95
C ALA A 778 29.74 39.32 8.07
N ASN A 779 30.26 40.47 8.48
CA ASN A 779 31.36 41.15 7.79
C ASN A 779 32.68 40.36 7.90
N LEU A 780 32.94 39.71 9.04
CA LEU A 780 34.09 38.82 9.22
C LEU A 780 34.02 37.63 8.24
N VAL A 781 32.87 36.96 8.15
CA VAL A 781 32.64 35.82 7.24
C VAL A 781 32.78 36.24 5.76
N ARG A 782 32.29 37.44 5.39
CA ARG A 782 32.48 37.99 4.05
C ARG A 782 33.95 38.23 3.72
N LYS A 783 34.74 38.74 4.68
CA LYS A 783 36.20 38.95 4.52
C LYS A 783 36.96 37.63 4.38
N GLU A 784 36.63 36.61 5.18
CA GLU A 784 37.25 35.28 5.09
C GLU A 784 37.01 34.61 3.73
N LYS A 785 35.77 34.68 3.22
CA LYS A 785 35.44 34.19 1.87
C LYS A 785 36.19 34.93 0.77
N ALA A 786 36.27 36.25 0.86
CA ALA A 786 37.03 37.06 -0.11
C ALA A 786 38.53 36.69 -0.09
N SER A 787 39.06 36.33 1.07
CA SER A 787 40.45 35.88 1.24
C SER A 787 40.67 34.47 0.66
N GLN A 788 39.75 33.52 0.90
CA GLN A 788 39.80 32.17 0.31
C GLN A 788 39.65 32.17 -1.23
N GLN A 789 38.78 33.05 -1.77
CA GLN A 789 38.64 33.23 -3.21
C GLN A 789 39.88 33.87 -3.86
N ARG A 790 40.62 34.72 -3.12
CA ARG A 790 41.91 35.24 -3.57
C ARG A 790 43.00 34.16 -3.54
N ALA A 791 43.03 33.32 -2.51
CA ALA A 791 43.98 32.19 -2.42
C ALA A 791 43.76 31.14 -3.53
N MET A 792 42.51 30.82 -3.87
CA MET A 792 42.16 29.92 -4.99
C MET A 792 42.41 30.51 -6.39
N LYS A 793 42.67 31.81 -6.51
CA LYS A 793 43.06 32.46 -7.78
C LYS A 793 44.59 32.55 -7.96
N HIS A 794 45.36 32.26 -6.91
CA HIS A 794 46.82 32.26 -6.90
C HIS A 794 47.44 30.85 -6.86
N HIS A 795 46.61 29.81 -6.81
CA HIS A 795 46.91 28.44 -7.24
C HIS A 795 46.23 28.18 -8.57
#